data_AF-A0A1S3JBH7-F1
#
_entry.id   AF-A0A1S3JBH7-F1
#
_cell.length_a   1.000
_cell.length_b   1.000
_cell.length_c   1.000
_cell.angle_alpha   90.00
_cell.angle_beta   90.00
_cell.angle_gamma   90.00
#
_symmetry.space_group_name_H-M   'P 1'
#
loop_
_entity.id
_entity.type
_entity.pdbx_description
1 polymer ?
#
loop_
_entity_poly.entity_id
_entity_poly.type
_entity_poly.pdbx_seq_one_letter_code
_entity_poly.pdbx_strand_id
1 'polypeptide(L)'
;MASACCRELIILLICTFAASENVRNDTVPEIYSLHIRSDIAYRFATTTVVSRLANHALESKEAVFLVQLPESAFISNFSMTIEGKVYDGQVKEKEQAKKEYTKAKSRGQTAGHVSAKPRETNRFKVAVNVAAQSKITFNITFQELLQRKLGLYEHVINVNPGQVVRDLKVDVYIHESREITVLKVPPLRVPGETNNLEATQNNELAVIDRIAPNKAHISYRPSAAEQQADSSAGISGQFVVQYDVKRDMDAGELQVVNGYFVHYFAPTGLPVVNKNVFFILDVSGSMSGRKIRQVKDAMNVILNDLREDDYFNIILFGSGVRYWNDENMIQATLDHVGAAKQFVRRMSASGGTNINDALVRGMEFLERHESQSGKKLPSLIIFLTDGDPTSGETSLEKIESNVKAVNKERYSLFSLAFGSGADYKFLQKLSLQNRGVARKIYEDSDADLQLKGFYDEVANPLLSDIKVEYLGDSVDNTSLTRNAFINYFDGSEIVVAGKLADVNVPSLSTRISGVGAEGNVLLDTNVIITGGVGNTLDLDLDAPDASSLTSFTERLWAYLTIKNTLETMKETSDNQEKETLKQKALDMSLKYHFVTPVTSMLVVKPDEPEKNAGDLIEDDGSEAESSASKSRGPSRKMVHSASVQRSSGSPGFSGFADNDPHFLITVKGSNKPVCFDVNGNPGDLYQLLWDPDSDITVNAKIVARKGSTKTWNKTKTYFGAIGFLHGNTRVKVGPHSIKINDKTYNWRQNTVISTTDGVKVTIHKKRNVTIGVGNGKEFAIVRHRVKRNHPTKVSFVGFYILSGDGLSSRSHGLIGQFFHRAVNIQSPTASPASASNPALLTFQGRFRKRPVEVRPGRRLNMRTSKHVDCWHVRNNGWGFIDGHFENYKVKDILREDLAIDLQQFKT
;
A
#
# COMPACT_ATOMS: atom_id res chain seq x y z
N MET A 1 -26.38 -74.50 11.50
CA MET A 1 -25.66 -73.67 12.50
C MET A 1 -24.63 -72.75 11.81
N ALA A 2 -25.03 -72.03 10.74
CA ALA A 2 -24.14 -71.15 9.96
C ALA A 2 -24.87 -69.89 9.44
N SER A 3 -25.95 -69.48 10.13
CA SER A 3 -26.74 -68.28 9.77
C SER A 3 -26.82 -67.26 10.92
N ALA A 4 -26.46 -67.65 12.14
CA ALA A 4 -26.49 -66.77 13.31
C ALA A 4 -25.22 -65.89 13.48
N CYS A 5 -24.06 -66.33 12.99
CA CYS A 5 -22.79 -65.61 13.18
C CYS A 5 -22.63 -64.36 12.27
N CYS A 6 -23.48 -64.24 11.23
CA CYS A 6 -23.38 -63.12 10.28
C CYS A 6 -24.23 -61.91 10.66
N ARG A 7 -25.18 -62.06 11.61
CA ARG A 7 -26.06 -60.96 12.06
C ARG A 7 -25.52 -60.15 13.23
N GLU A 8 -24.70 -60.73 14.11
CA GLU A 8 -24.08 -59.99 15.22
C GLU A 8 -22.85 -59.17 14.78
N LEU A 9 -22.14 -59.58 13.74
CA LEU A 9 -20.99 -58.81 13.22
C LEU A 9 -21.38 -57.52 12.48
N ILE A 10 -22.60 -57.47 11.93
CA ILE A 10 -23.09 -56.28 11.20
C ILE A 10 -23.59 -55.20 12.17
N ILE A 11 -24.13 -55.58 13.33
CA ILE A 11 -24.61 -54.61 14.33
C ILE A 11 -23.44 -53.98 15.10
N LEU A 12 -22.32 -54.70 15.31
CA LEU A 12 -21.11 -54.13 15.91
C LEU A 12 -20.33 -53.19 14.95
N LEU A 13 -20.43 -53.41 13.63
CA LEU A 13 -19.83 -52.52 12.63
C LEU A 13 -20.66 -51.24 12.39
N ILE A 14 -21.98 -51.26 12.63
CA ILE A 14 -22.82 -50.08 12.46
C ILE A 14 -22.73 -49.14 13.68
N CYS A 15 -22.46 -49.66 14.88
CA CYS A 15 -22.27 -48.82 16.08
C CYS A 15 -20.85 -48.21 16.22
N THR A 16 -19.89 -48.60 15.39
CA THR A 16 -18.53 -48.01 15.39
C THR A 16 -18.32 -46.94 14.31
N PHE A 17 -19.26 -46.77 13.39
CA PHE A 17 -19.27 -45.69 12.38
C PHE A 17 -20.13 -44.46 12.75
N ALA A 18 -20.54 -44.36 14.02
CA ALA A 18 -21.17 -43.17 14.60
C ALA A 18 -20.27 -42.45 15.63
N ALA A 19 -18.95 -42.69 15.58
CA ALA A 19 -17.98 -41.80 16.20
C ALA A 19 -17.53 -40.80 15.13
N SER A 20 -18.30 -39.70 15.04
CA SER A 20 -18.01 -38.46 14.31
C SER A 20 -16.52 -38.27 14.04
N GLU A 21 -16.18 -38.18 12.75
CA GLU A 21 -14.90 -37.70 12.24
C GLU A 21 -14.55 -36.36 12.90
N ASN A 22 -13.75 -36.38 13.96
CA ASN A 22 -13.01 -35.20 14.40
C ASN A 22 -11.84 -35.01 13.43
N VAL A 23 -12.15 -34.58 12.20
CA VAL A 23 -11.18 -33.92 11.32
C VAL A 23 -10.67 -32.73 12.12
N ARG A 24 -9.39 -32.76 12.50
CA ARG A 24 -8.73 -31.58 13.09
C ARG A 24 -8.79 -30.46 12.05
N ASN A 25 -9.79 -29.58 12.21
CA ASN A 25 -9.99 -28.40 11.39
C ASN A 25 -8.80 -27.45 11.63
N ASP A 26 -7.77 -27.55 10.79
CA ASP A 26 -6.63 -26.61 10.76
C ASP A 26 -7.04 -25.30 10.08
N THR A 27 -8.25 -24.83 10.36
CA THR A 27 -8.92 -23.72 9.69
C THR A 27 -8.56 -22.41 10.39
N VAL A 28 -8.11 -21.43 9.60
CA VAL A 28 -8.01 -20.03 10.03
C VAL A 28 -9.39 -19.56 10.54
N PRO A 29 -9.47 -18.72 11.58
CA PRO A 29 -10.75 -18.19 12.05
C PRO A 29 -11.58 -17.58 10.91
N GLU A 30 -12.85 -17.98 10.85
CA GLU A 30 -13.80 -17.55 9.82
C GLU A 30 -14.28 -16.12 10.11
N ILE A 31 -14.20 -15.21 9.14
CA ILE A 31 -14.87 -13.90 9.19
C ILE A 31 -16.31 -14.09 8.71
N TYR A 32 -17.23 -14.27 9.65
CA TYR A 32 -18.64 -14.48 9.31
C TYR A 32 -19.40 -13.16 9.08
N SER A 33 -18.87 -12.02 9.54
CA SER A 33 -19.46 -10.69 9.38
C SER A 33 -18.38 -9.61 9.26
N LEU A 34 -18.47 -8.77 8.23
CA LEU A 34 -17.63 -7.60 8.00
C LEU A 34 -18.53 -6.41 7.64
N HIS A 35 -18.67 -5.49 8.58
CA HIS A 35 -19.51 -4.30 8.44
C HIS A 35 -18.64 -3.06 8.42
N ILE A 36 -18.71 -2.31 7.33
CA ILE A 36 -18.05 -1.01 7.20
C ILE A 36 -19.15 0.04 7.11
N ARG A 37 -19.15 0.98 8.05
CA ARG A 37 -20.04 2.14 8.02
C ARG A 37 -19.20 3.40 7.93
N SER A 38 -19.54 4.31 7.03
CA SER A 38 -18.91 5.62 6.95
C SER A 38 -19.97 6.70 6.99
N ASP A 39 -19.86 7.61 7.95
CA ASP A 39 -20.73 8.77 8.10
C ASP A 39 -19.92 10.01 7.73
N ILE A 40 -20.26 10.62 6.61
CA ILE A 40 -19.65 11.84 6.07
C ILE A 40 -20.56 13.00 6.43
N ALA A 41 -20.10 13.86 7.33
CA ALA A 41 -20.79 15.08 7.70
C ALA A 41 -19.90 16.28 7.35
N TYR A 42 -20.36 17.14 6.44
CA TYR A 42 -19.64 18.35 6.02
C TYR A 42 -18.19 18.03 5.62
N ARG A 43 -18.01 17.10 4.67
CA ARG A 43 -16.71 16.58 4.21
C ARG A 43 -15.88 15.81 5.27
N PHE A 44 -16.31 15.74 6.52
CA PHE A 44 -15.61 15.00 7.57
C PHE A 44 -16.17 13.58 7.68
N ALA A 45 -15.37 12.60 7.24
CA ALA A 45 -15.74 11.20 7.23
C ALA A 45 -15.34 10.54 8.55
N THR A 46 -16.29 9.85 9.20
CA THR A 46 -16.04 8.92 10.30
C THR A 46 -16.36 7.52 9.84
N THR A 47 -15.33 6.69 9.69
CA THR A 47 -15.48 5.31 9.22
C THR A 47 -15.23 4.32 10.34
N THR A 48 -16.20 3.46 10.57
CA THR A 48 -16.16 2.37 11.54
C THR A 48 -16.14 1.02 10.80
N VAL A 49 -15.15 0.18 11.11
CA VAL A 49 -15.02 -1.18 10.58
C VAL A 49 -15.22 -2.16 11.72
N VAL A 50 -16.26 -2.98 11.63
CA VAL A 50 -16.58 -4.06 12.57
C VAL A 50 -16.37 -5.40 11.88
N SER A 51 -15.40 -6.18 12.35
CA SER A 51 -15.13 -7.53 11.86
C SER A 51 -15.38 -8.55 12.96
N ARG A 52 -16.23 -9.54 12.69
CA ARG A 52 -16.55 -10.61 13.64
C ARG A 52 -16.02 -11.93 13.12
N LEU A 53 -15.24 -12.61 13.97
CA LEU A 53 -14.60 -13.86 13.64
C LEU A 53 -15.03 -14.97 14.59
N ALA A 54 -15.07 -16.20 14.07
CA ALA A 54 -15.32 -17.41 14.84
C ALA A 54 -14.16 -18.41 14.64
N ASN A 55 -13.62 -18.92 15.73
CA ASN A 55 -12.71 -20.04 15.72
C ASN A 55 -13.50 -21.34 15.91
N HIS A 56 -13.72 -22.08 14.82
CA HIS A 56 -14.40 -23.38 14.85
C HIS A 56 -13.47 -24.55 15.14
N ALA A 57 -12.18 -24.32 15.35
CA ALA A 57 -11.24 -25.36 15.73
C ALA A 57 -11.45 -25.77 17.20
N LEU A 58 -11.02 -26.99 17.53
CA LEU A 58 -10.98 -27.52 18.91
C LEU A 58 -9.75 -27.01 19.69
N GLU A 59 -8.90 -26.22 19.06
CA GLU A 59 -7.73 -25.59 19.67
C GLU A 59 -7.75 -24.07 19.46
N SER A 60 -6.97 -23.33 20.25
CA SER A 60 -6.86 -21.89 20.07
C SER A 60 -6.15 -21.55 18.75
N LYS A 61 -6.67 -20.57 18.00
CA LYS A 61 -6.11 -20.11 16.74
C LYS A 61 -5.88 -18.60 16.76
N GLU A 62 -4.83 -18.15 16.08
CA GLU A 62 -4.56 -16.73 15.90
C GLU A 62 -5.56 -16.10 14.91
N ALA A 63 -6.31 -15.11 15.38
CA ALA A 63 -7.14 -14.25 14.55
C ALA A 63 -6.37 -12.98 14.19
N VAL A 64 -6.37 -12.63 12.90
CA VAL A 64 -5.70 -11.43 12.38
C VAL A 64 -6.74 -10.45 11.89
N PHE A 65 -6.73 -9.24 12.45
CA PHE A 65 -7.51 -8.11 11.97
C PHE A 65 -6.58 -7.14 11.23
N LEU A 66 -6.93 -6.82 9.99
CA LEU A 66 -6.14 -5.97 9.12
C LEU A 66 -7.05 -4.97 8.39
N VAL A 67 -6.77 -3.67 8.55
CA VAL A 67 -7.51 -2.59 7.87
C VAL A 67 -6.52 -1.66 7.20
N GLN A 68 -6.76 -1.28 5.95
CA GLN A 68 -5.97 -0.26 5.26
C GLN A 68 -6.67 1.09 5.33
N LEU A 69 -6.01 2.05 5.99
CA LEU A 69 -6.50 3.40 6.25
C LEU A 69 -6.10 4.36 5.11
N PRO A 70 -6.85 5.44 4.89
CA PRO A 70 -6.40 6.59 4.12
C PRO A 70 -5.15 7.26 4.75
N GLU A 71 -4.33 7.97 3.97
CA GLU A 71 -3.14 8.68 4.48
C GLU A 71 -3.51 9.91 5.34
N SER A 72 -4.64 10.52 5.01
CA SER A 72 -5.28 11.60 5.76
C SER A 72 -5.78 11.15 7.13
N ALA A 73 -6.23 9.91 7.28
CA ALA A 73 -7.01 9.49 8.44
C ALA A 73 -6.22 9.40 9.74
N PHE A 74 -6.89 9.73 10.85
CA PHE A 74 -6.45 9.41 12.21
C PHE A 74 -7.40 8.39 12.84
N ILE A 75 -6.84 7.36 13.47
CA ILE A 75 -7.63 6.41 14.27
C ILE A 75 -8.09 7.16 15.52
N SER A 76 -9.39 7.10 15.81
CA SER A 76 -10.00 7.72 17.00
C SER A 76 -10.40 6.70 18.05
N ASN A 77 -10.70 5.46 17.64
CA ASN A 77 -11.08 4.39 18.55
C ASN A 77 -10.68 3.02 18.00
N PHE A 78 -10.35 2.09 18.87
CA PHE A 78 -10.31 0.67 18.57
C PHE A 78 -10.68 -0.12 19.83
N SER A 79 -11.51 -1.13 19.67
CA SER A 79 -11.83 -2.08 20.72
C SER A 79 -11.88 -3.51 20.17
N MET A 80 -11.63 -4.46 21.06
CA MET A 80 -11.86 -5.87 20.78
C MET A 80 -12.77 -6.47 21.84
N THR A 81 -13.72 -7.29 21.43
CA THR A 81 -14.63 -8.01 22.33
C THR A 81 -14.33 -9.49 22.25
N ILE A 82 -13.93 -10.09 23.37
CA ILE A 82 -13.63 -11.52 23.50
C ILE A 82 -14.54 -12.07 24.60
N GLU A 83 -15.34 -13.09 24.29
CA GLU A 83 -16.23 -13.73 25.27
C GLU A 83 -17.14 -12.75 26.03
N GLY A 84 -17.62 -11.70 25.35
CA GLY A 84 -18.49 -10.67 25.92
C GLY A 84 -17.76 -9.58 26.73
N LYS A 85 -16.45 -9.69 26.97
CA LYS A 85 -15.63 -8.65 27.60
C LYS A 85 -15.05 -7.72 26.55
N VAL A 86 -15.27 -6.41 26.72
CA VAL A 86 -14.75 -5.36 25.84
C VAL A 86 -13.39 -4.89 26.36
N TYR A 87 -12.41 -4.82 25.47
CA TYR A 87 -11.09 -4.28 25.71
C TYR A 87 -10.87 -3.07 24.82
N ASP A 88 -10.97 -1.88 25.40
CA ASP A 88 -10.79 -0.62 24.69
C ASP A 88 -9.31 -0.25 24.55
N GLY A 89 -8.96 0.30 23.39
CA GLY A 89 -7.65 0.82 23.09
C GLY A 89 -7.44 2.19 23.73
N GLN A 90 -6.36 2.32 24.48
CA GLN A 90 -5.97 3.58 25.10
C GLN A 90 -4.95 4.30 24.23
N VAL A 91 -5.24 5.54 23.86
CA VAL A 91 -4.26 6.42 23.20
C VAL A 91 -3.31 6.96 24.26
N LYS A 92 -2.02 6.76 24.04
CA LYS A 92 -0.93 7.19 24.91
C LYS A 92 0.18 7.83 24.11
N GLU A 93 1.10 8.49 24.79
CA GLU A 93 2.36 8.92 24.18
C GLU A 93 3.05 7.72 23.53
N LYS A 94 3.62 7.91 22.35
CA LYS A 94 4.21 6.85 21.53
C LYS A 94 5.26 6.02 22.27
N GLU A 95 6.19 6.66 22.97
CA GLU A 95 7.25 5.96 23.69
C GLU A 95 6.72 5.24 24.93
N GLN A 96 5.74 5.82 25.63
CA GLN A 96 5.06 5.17 26.75
C GLN A 96 4.31 3.91 26.29
N ALA A 97 3.49 4.02 25.25
CA ALA A 97 2.72 2.90 24.70
C ALA A 97 3.63 1.73 24.28
N LYS A 98 4.79 2.05 23.68
CA LYS A 98 5.79 1.05 23.26
C LYS A 98 6.44 0.33 24.45
N LYS A 99 6.76 1.05 25.53
CA LYS A 99 7.27 0.46 26.78
C LYS A 99 6.25 -0.48 27.41
N GLU A 100 5.01 -0.03 27.53
CA GLU A 100 3.91 -0.83 28.09
C GLU A 100 3.58 -2.06 27.23
N TYR A 101 3.55 -1.92 25.91
CA TYR A 101 3.40 -3.05 24.98
C TYR A 101 4.50 -4.10 25.16
N THR A 102 5.76 -3.66 25.24
CA THR A 102 6.90 -4.57 25.42
C THR A 102 6.81 -5.30 26.77
N LYS A 103 6.36 -4.60 27.82
CA LYS A 103 6.13 -5.17 29.15
C LYS A 103 4.99 -6.19 29.13
N ALA A 104 3.86 -5.89 28.49
CA ALA A 104 2.73 -6.81 28.35
C ALA A 104 3.14 -8.07 27.56
N LYS A 105 3.85 -7.90 26.44
CA LYS A 105 4.38 -9.01 25.64
C LYS A 105 5.37 -9.88 26.43
N SER A 106 6.21 -9.28 27.26
CA SER A 106 7.15 -10.02 28.13
C SER A 106 6.45 -10.85 29.21
N ARG A 107 5.20 -10.49 29.56
CA ARG A 107 4.36 -11.20 30.53
C ARG A 107 3.48 -12.28 29.88
N GLY A 108 3.56 -12.47 28.56
CA GLY A 108 2.70 -13.40 27.82
C GLY A 108 1.29 -12.88 27.52
N GLN A 109 1.00 -11.61 27.86
CA GLN A 109 -0.32 -11.01 27.65
C GLN A 109 -0.59 -10.77 26.17
N THR A 110 -1.85 -10.92 25.76
CA THR A 110 -2.29 -10.46 24.45
C THR A 110 -2.30 -8.94 24.45
N ALA A 111 -1.48 -8.34 23.60
CA ALA A 111 -1.42 -6.89 23.45
C ALA A 111 -1.47 -6.48 21.97
N GLY A 112 -2.34 -5.53 21.64
CA GLY A 112 -2.38 -4.85 20.35
C GLY A 112 -1.63 -3.52 20.47
N HIS A 113 -0.67 -3.27 19.58
CA HIS A 113 0.04 -1.99 19.51
C HIS A 113 -0.12 -1.35 18.14
N VAL A 114 -0.58 -0.10 18.16
CA VAL A 114 -0.91 0.67 16.97
C VAL A 114 -0.10 1.94 17.02
N SER A 115 0.82 2.09 16.07
CA SER A 115 1.59 3.32 15.94
C SER A 115 1.53 3.81 14.50
N ALA A 116 1.40 5.12 14.33
CA ALA A 116 1.66 5.75 13.05
C ALA A 116 3.18 5.61 12.77
N LYS A 117 3.56 4.64 11.93
CA LYS A 117 4.93 4.51 11.43
C LYS A 117 5.12 5.41 10.21
N PRO A 118 6.19 6.23 10.14
CA PRO A 118 6.46 7.08 8.98
C PRO A 118 6.79 6.34 7.66
N ARG A 119 6.94 5.00 7.69
CA ARG A 119 7.50 4.20 6.57
C ARG A 119 6.81 2.86 6.27
N GLU A 120 5.80 2.47 7.06
CA GLU A 120 5.11 1.19 6.85
C GLU A 120 3.62 1.50 6.79
N THR A 121 3.10 1.51 5.56
CA THR A 121 1.70 1.38 5.10
C THR A 121 0.63 1.87 6.08
N ASN A 122 -0.29 2.73 5.64
CA ASN A 122 -1.54 3.07 6.34
C ASN A 122 -2.37 1.79 6.59
N ARG A 123 -1.92 0.89 7.46
CA ARG A 123 -2.42 -0.45 7.69
C ARG A 123 -2.39 -0.67 9.18
N PHE A 124 -3.57 -0.86 9.71
CA PHE A 124 -3.79 -1.32 11.06
C PHE A 124 -3.74 -2.84 11.06
N LYS A 125 -2.89 -3.45 11.89
CA LYS A 125 -2.85 -4.90 12.07
C LYS A 125 -2.84 -5.25 13.55
N VAL A 126 -3.78 -6.08 13.98
CA VAL A 126 -3.81 -6.69 15.31
C VAL A 126 -3.93 -8.20 15.14
N ALA A 127 -3.17 -8.96 15.94
CA ALA A 127 -3.22 -10.41 15.99
C ALA A 127 -3.49 -10.84 17.44
N VAL A 128 -4.49 -11.70 17.63
CA VAL A 128 -4.95 -12.14 18.95
C VAL A 128 -5.21 -13.64 18.90
N ASN A 129 -4.79 -14.37 19.95
CA ASN A 129 -5.15 -15.77 20.08
C ASN A 129 -6.61 -15.90 20.53
N VAL A 130 -7.43 -16.62 19.79
CA VAL A 130 -8.84 -16.88 20.07
C VAL A 130 -8.97 -18.32 20.54
N ALA A 131 -9.60 -18.54 21.69
CA ALA A 131 -9.80 -19.87 22.24
C ALA A 131 -10.60 -20.78 21.28
N ALA A 132 -10.54 -22.10 21.53
CA ALA A 132 -11.33 -23.06 20.79
C ALA A 132 -12.82 -22.72 20.86
N GLN A 133 -13.57 -22.95 19.78
CA GLN A 133 -15.03 -22.72 19.72
C GLN A 133 -15.49 -21.31 20.14
N SER A 134 -14.61 -20.31 20.05
CA SER A 134 -14.84 -18.97 20.58
C SER A 134 -14.96 -17.91 19.48
N LYS A 135 -15.57 -16.78 19.82
CA LYS A 135 -15.80 -15.65 18.91
C LYS A 135 -15.06 -14.41 19.38
N ILE A 136 -14.63 -13.60 18.42
CA ILE A 136 -14.02 -12.28 18.67
C ILE A 136 -14.66 -11.24 17.76
N THR A 137 -14.82 -10.02 18.26
CA THR A 137 -15.24 -8.86 17.46
C THR A 137 -14.15 -7.81 17.53
N PHE A 138 -13.71 -7.30 16.39
CA PHE A 138 -12.84 -6.14 16.28
C PHE A 138 -13.67 -4.95 15.80
N ASN A 139 -13.48 -3.80 16.43
CA ASN A 139 -14.09 -2.54 16.04
C ASN A 139 -12.98 -1.47 15.96
N ILE A 140 -12.81 -0.85 14.80
CA ILE A 140 -11.92 0.31 14.62
C ILE A 140 -12.72 1.48 14.07
N THR A 141 -12.48 2.67 14.59
CA THR A 141 -13.01 3.92 14.05
C THR A 141 -11.87 4.86 13.69
N PHE A 142 -11.93 5.45 12.50
CA PHE A 142 -10.98 6.44 12.03
C PHE A 142 -11.71 7.59 11.35
N GLN A 143 -11.08 8.77 11.35
CA GLN A 143 -11.68 10.00 10.86
C GLN A 143 -10.73 10.71 9.90
N GLU A 144 -11.31 11.31 8.85
CA GLU A 144 -10.58 12.12 7.88
C GLU A 144 -11.42 13.29 7.36
N LEU A 145 -10.76 14.38 7.01
CA LEU A 145 -11.34 15.41 6.16
C LEU A 145 -11.09 15.02 4.69
N LEU A 146 -12.18 14.84 3.93
CA LEU A 146 -12.10 14.57 2.50
C LEU A 146 -11.53 15.78 1.76
N GLN A 147 -10.56 15.54 0.88
CA GLN A 147 -9.94 16.58 0.08
C GLN A 147 -10.61 16.66 -1.29
N ARG A 148 -11.04 17.86 -1.67
CA ARG A 148 -11.53 18.12 -3.02
C ARG A 148 -10.37 18.23 -4.00
N LYS A 149 -10.40 17.44 -5.07
CA LYS A 149 -9.40 17.47 -6.14
C LYS A 149 -10.12 17.35 -7.47
N LEU A 150 -9.73 18.15 -8.44
CA LEU A 150 -10.30 18.13 -9.80
C LEU A 150 -11.85 18.19 -9.78
N GLY A 151 -12.39 18.94 -8.82
CA GLY A 151 -13.83 19.17 -8.71
C GLY A 151 -14.61 18.12 -7.95
N LEU A 152 -13.97 17.10 -7.37
CA LEU A 152 -14.65 15.99 -6.69
C LEU A 152 -14.01 15.66 -5.35
N TYR A 153 -14.82 15.21 -4.40
CA TYR A 153 -14.37 14.47 -3.23
C TYR A 153 -14.36 12.98 -3.56
N GLU A 154 -13.30 12.27 -3.16
CA GLU A 154 -13.26 10.81 -3.20
C GLU A 154 -13.16 10.26 -1.78
N HIS A 155 -14.16 9.49 -1.37
CA HIS A 155 -14.09 8.69 -0.16
C HIS A 155 -13.71 7.25 -0.53
N VAL A 156 -12.53 6.81 -0.09
CA VAL A 156 -11.91 5.54 -0.49
C VAL A 156 -11.92 4.55 0.69
N ILE A 157 -12.66 3.46 0.54
CA ILE A 157 -12.74 2.37 1.51
C ILE A 157 -12.05 1.13 0.95
N ASN A 158 -10.99 0.66 1.63
CA ASN A 158 -10.30 -0.57 1.22
C ASN A 158 -11.03 -1.81 1.77
N VAL A 159 -11.55 -2.66 0.88
CA VAL A 159 -12.26 -3.90 1.22
C VAL A 159 -11.39 -5.08 0.82
N ASN A 160 -10.86 -5.81 1.80
CA ASN A 160 -10.04 -7.00 1.57
C ASN A 160 -10.08 -7.97 2.77
N PRO A 161 -11.20 -8.72 2.96
CA PRO A 161 -11.32 -9.74 4.01
C PRO A 161 -10.38 -10.94 3.86
N GLY A 162 -9.87 -11.23 2.65
CA GLY A 162 -9.03 -12.40 2.39
C GLY A 162 -9.75 -13.76 2.48
N GLN A 163 -11.06 -13.74 2.66
CA GLN A 163 -11.98 -14.88 2.57
C GLN A 163 -13.36 -14.39 2.13
N VAL A 164 -14.21 -15.30 1.65
CA VAL A 164 -15.63 -14.99 1.42
C VAL A 164 -16.32 -14.77 2.77
N VAL A 165 -17.04 -13.66 2.90
CA VAL A 165 -17.72 -13.27 4.14
C VAL A 165 -19.22 -13.39 3.96
N ARG A 166 -19.89 -14.15 4.83
CA ARG A 166 -21.34 -14.41 4.73
C ARG A 166 -22.19 -13.13 4.81
N ASP A 167 -21.78 -12.20 5.66
CA ASP A 167 -22.46 -10.93 5.91
C ASP A 167 -21.48 -9.77 5.72
N LEU A 168 -21.23 -9.40 4.46
CA LEU A 168 -20.41 -8.25 4.06
C LEU A 168 -21.32 -7.08 3.71
N LYS A 169 -21.11 -5.94 4.37
CA LYS A 169 -21.79 -4.69 4.01
C LYS A 169 -20.86 -3.48 4.11
N VAL A 170 -21.01 -2.59 3.15
CA VAL A 170 -20.42 -1.24 3.17
C VAL A 170 -21.57 -0.26 3.04
N ASP A 171 -21.78 0.56 4.06
CA ASP A 171 -22.79 1.62 4.09
C ASP A 171 -22.09 2.98 4.22
N VAL A 172 -22.39 3.91 3.33
CA VAL A 172 -21.86 5.28 3.36
C VAL A 172 -23.02 6.25 3.41
N TYR A 173 -23.09 7.05 4.48
CA TYR A 173 -24.07 8.12 4.66
C TYR A 173 -23.38 9.45 4.41
N ILE A 174 -23.97 10.29 3.58
CA ILE A 174 -23.48 11.63 3.25
C ILE A 174 -24.51 12.64 3.76
N HIS A 175 -24.06 13.61 4.54
CA HIS A 175 -24.83 14.76 4.98
C HIS A 175 -24.01 16.04 4.78
N GLU A 176 -24.52 16.92 3.93
CA GLU A 176 -23.86 18.16 3.55
C GLU A 176 -24.72 19.39 3.84
N SER A 177 -24.09 20.57 3.93
CA SER A 177 -24.78 21.86 4.11
C SER A 177 -25.37 22.39 2.81
N ARG A 178 -24.87 21.91 1.67
CA ARG A 178 -25.34 22.26 0.33
C ARG A 178 -25.79 21.00 -0.41
N GLU A 179 -26.60 21.20 -1.44
CA GLU A 179 -27.10 20.12 -2.30
C GLU A 179 -25.96 19.30 -2.93
N ILE A 180 -26.11 17.98 -2.99
CA ILE A 180 -25.17 17.07 -3.64
C ILE A 180 -25.41 17.07 -5.15
N THR A 181 -24.54 17.72 -5.91
CA THR A 181 -24.67 17.90 -7.38
C THR A 181 -24.20 16.68 -8.16
N VAL A 182 -23.11 16.05 -7.71
CA VAL A 182 -22.54 14.83 -8.31
C VAL A 182 -22.53 13.74 -7.27
N LEU A 183 -22.95 12.53 -7.63
CA LEU A 183 -22.78 11.34 -6.80
C LEU A 183 -22.62 10.11 -7.69
N LYS A 184 -21.47 9.43 -7.58
CA LYS A 184 -21.11 8.26 -8.38
C LYS A 184 -20.35 7.25 -7.54
N VAL A 185 -20.53 5.98 -7.87
CA VAL A 185 -19.80 4.87 -7.25
C VAL A 185 -19.19 4.05 -8.38
N PRO A 186 -17.93 4.29 -8.78
CA PRO A 186 -17.28 3.50 -9.82
C PRO A 186 -17.06 2.04 -9.36
N PRO A 187 -16.76 1.11 -10.29
CA PRO A 187 -16.36 -0.25 -9.97
C PRO A 187 -15.18 -0.28 -9.00
N LEU A 188 -15.04 -1.39 -8.27
CA LEU A 188 -13.94 -1.57 -7.33
C LEU A 188 -12.59 -1.31 -8.01
N ARG A 189 -11.81 -0.38 -7.47
CA ARG A 189 -10.48 -0.06 -8.01
C ARG A 189 -9.43 -1.02 -7.45
N VAL A 190 -8.49 -1.44 -8.28
CA VAL A 190 -7.33 -2.20 -7.81
C VAL A 190 -6.36 -1.21 -7.14
N PRO A 191 -5.89 -1.48 -5.91
CA PRO A 191 -4.93 -0.60 -5.25
C PRO A 191 -3.67 -0.39 -6.11
N GLY A 192 -3.37 0.87 -6.43
CA GLY A 192 -2.22 1.26 -7.26
C GLY A 192 -2.51 1.45 -8.75
N GLU A 193 -3.75 1.26 -9.22
CA GLU A 193 -4.18 1.80 -10.52
C GLU A 193 -4.58 3.27 -10.36
N THR A 194 -4.10 4.13 -11.27
CA THR A 194 -4.44 5.56 -11.30
C THR A 194 -5.91 5.81 -11.62
N ASN A 195 -6.41 6.94 -11.12
CA ASN A 195 -7.77 7.44 -11.35
C ASN A 195 -8.06 7.53 -12.85
N ASN A 196 -8.82 6.57 -13.37
CA ASN A 196 -9.51 6.76 -14.63
C ASN A 196 -10.77 7.58 -14.32
N LEU A 197 -10.64 8.90 -14.26
CA LEU A 197 -11.75 9.85 -14.07
C LEU A 197 -12.86 9.68 -15.14
N GLU A 198 -12.55 8.96 -16.22
CA GLU A 198 -13.46 8.56 -17.30
C GLU A 198 -14.17 7.22 -17.08
N ALA A 199 -14.05 6.58 -15.91
CA ALA A 199 -14.88 5.41 -15.59
C ALA A 199 -16.35 5.84 -15.53
N THR A 200 -17.02 5.75 -16.67
CA THR A 200 -18.43 6.10 -16.86
C THR A 200 -19.39 5.03 -16.33
N GLN A 201 -18.87 3.83 -16.07
CA GLN A 201 -19.64 2.74 -15.49
C GLN A 201 -19.74 2.94 -13.98
N ASN A 202 -20.94 2.76 -13.43
CA ASN A 202 -21.16 2.65 -11.99
C ASN A 202 -20.99 1.19 -11.56
N ASN A 203 -20.75 0.97 -10.27
CA ASN A 203 -20.73 -0.33 -9.63
C ASN A 203 -22.15 -0.90 -9.57
N GLU A 204 -22.38 -2.02 -10.26
CA GLU A 204 -23.69 -2.66 -10.39
C GLU A 204 -24.26 -3.20 -9.08
N LEU A 205 -23.41 -3.49 -8.10
CA LEU A 205 -23.82 -3.99 -6.77
C LEU A 205 -24.01 -2.87 -5.74
N ALA A 206 -23.68 -1.63 -6.09
CA ALA A 206 -23.87 -0.48 -5.21
C ALA A 206 -25.25 0.16 -5.47
N VAL A 207 -26.04 0.32 -4.42
CA VAL A 207 -27.32 1.02 -4.45
C VAL A 207 -27.12 2.42 -3.89
N ILE A 208 -27.58 3.43 -4.64
CA ILE A 208 -27.54 4.83 -4.23
C ILE A 208 -28.97 5.29 -3.94
N ASP A 209 -29.23 5.70 -2.70
CA ASP A 209 -30.48 6.30 -2.25
C ASP A 209 -30.26 7.78 -1.93
N ARG A 210 -30.99 8.67 -2.61
CA ARG A 210 -30.93 10.12 -2.38
C ARG A 210 -32.07 10.52 -1.45
N ILE A 211 -31.80 10.43 -0.16
CA ILE A 211 -32.75 10.70 0.93
C ILE A 211 -33.26 12.15 0.88
N ALA A 212 -32.37 13.10 0.61
CA ALA A 212 -32.69 14.53 0.46
C ALA A 212 -31.70 15.19 -0.52
N PRO A 213 -31.92 16.45 -0.97
CA PRO A 213 -30.98 17.13 -1.85
C PRO A 213 -29.54 17.16 -1.31
N ASN A 214 -29.37 17.24 0.02
CA ASN A 214 -28.10 17.28 0.73
C ASN A 214 -27.78 16.00 1.53
N LYS A 215 -28.59 14.94 1.40
CA LYS A 215 -28.42 13.67 2.12
C LYS A 215 -28.48 12.47 1.17
N ALA A 216 -27.51 11.57 1.27
CA ALA A 216 -27.50 10.33 0.48
C ALA A 216 -27.04 9.13 1.30
N HIS A 217 -27.54 7.95 0.98
CA HIS A 217 -27.08 6.67 1.49
C HIS A 217 -26.64 5.79 0.33
N ILE A 218 -25.42 5.27 0.42
CA ILE A 218 -24.85 4.33 -0.52
C ILE A 218 -24.69 3.01 0.20
N SER A 219 -25.22 1.94 -0.38
CA SER A 219 -25.12 0.61 0.19
C SER A 219 -24.54 -0.40 -0.79
N TYR A 220 -23.59 -1.20 -0.32
CA TYR A 220 -22.94 -2.26 -1.09
C TYR A 220 -22.94 -3.55 -0.26
N ARG A 221 -23.70 -4.54 -0.72
CA ARG A 221 -24.00 -5.79 0.01
C ARG A 221 -23.85 -7.03 -0.88
N PRO A 222 -22.61 -7.36 -1.29
CA PRO A 222 -22.36 -8.49 -2.17
C PRO A 222 -22.61 -9.80 -1.42
N SER A 223 -23.44 -10.66 -2.00
CA SER A 223 -23.68 -12.02 -1.55
C SER A 223 -22.40 -12.87 -1.61
N ALA A 224 -22.38 -13.97 -0.86
CA ALA A 224 -21.26 -14.92 -0.91
C ALA A 224 -21.01 -15.44 -2.35
N ALA A 225 -22.06 -15.61 -3.15
CA ALA A 225 -21.95 -16.04 -4.55
C ALA A 225 -21.28 -14.97 -5.43
N GLU A 226 -21.66 -13.69 -5.27
CA GLU A 226 -21.04 -12.57 -5.99
C GLU A 226 -19.58 -12.37 -5.57
N GLN A 227 -19.28 -12.51 -4.27
CA GLN A 227 -17.91 -12.50 -3.76
C GLN A 227 -17.06 -13.63 -4.38
N GLN A 228 -17.63 -14.83 -4.49
CA GLN A 228 -16.94 -16.00 -5.01
C GLN A 228 -16.78 -15.98 -6.54
N ALA A 229 -17.66 -15.25 -7.23
CA ALA A 229 -17.50 -14.94 -8.65
C ALA A 229 -16.29 -14.03 -8.90
N ASP A 230 -15.99 -13.10 -7.97
CA ASP A 230 -14.78 -12.27 -8.00
C ASP A 230 -13.52 -13.11 -7.69
N SER A 231 -13.49 -13.80 -6.54
CA SER A 231 -12.36 -14.65 -6.13
C SER A 231 -12.74 -15.67 -5.05
N SER A 232 -12.00 -16.80 -4.97
CA SER A 232 -12.11 -17.74 -3.85
C SER A 232 -11.71 -17.15 -2.51
N ALA A 233 -10.93 -16.06 -2.51
CA ALA A 233 -10.56 -15.27 -1.33
C ALA A 233 -11.58 -14.15 -1.01
N GLY A 234 -12.74 -14.13 -1.68
CA GLY A 234 -13.71 -13.05 -1.58
C GLY A 234 -13.25 -11.77 -2.29
N ILE A 235 -13.95 -10.67 -2.03
CA ILE A 235 -13.70 -9.38 -2.68
C ILE A 235 -12.36 -8.78 -2.24
N SER A 236 -11.62 -8.20 -3.17
CA SER A 236 -10.43 -7.40 -2.86
C SER A 236 -10.33 -6.17 -3.77
N GLY A 237 -10.55 -4.99 -3.21
CA GLY A 237 -10.43 -3.73 -3.95
C GLY A 237 -10.74 -2.49 -3.13
N GLN A 238 -10.74 -1.33 -3.79
CA GLN A 238 -11.14 -0.06 -3.22
C GLN A 238 -12.57 0.27 -3.64
N PHE A 239 -13.47 0.35 -2.67
CA PHE A 239 -14.80 0.89 -2.85
C PHE A 239 -14.72 2.42 -2.74
N VAL A 240 -15.04 3.12 -3.83
CA VAL A 240 -14.89 4.58 -3.91
C VAL A 240 -16.25 5.23 -4.10
N VAL A 241 -16.55 6.23 -3.27
CA VAL A 241 -17.70 7.12 -3.46
C VAL A 241 -17.19 8.47 -3.91
N GLN A 242 -17.64 8.93 -5.07
CA GLN A 242 -17.29 10.23 -5.64
C GLN A 242 -18.49 11.16 -5.55
N TYR A 243 -18.31 12.35 -4.98
CA TYR A 243 -19.38 13.35 -4.93
C TYR A 243 -18.83 14.78 -4.94
N ASP A 244 -19.70 15.74 -5.23
CA ASP A 244 -19.46 17.17 -4.98
C ASP A 244 -20.76 17.84 -4.56
N VAL A 245 -20.64 19.04 -4.01
CA VAL A 245 -21.79 19.84 -3.58
C VAL A 245 -22.01 21.03 -4.50
N LYS A 246 -23.19 21.64 -4.40
CA LYS A 246 -23.51 22.91 -5.06
C LYS A 246 -22.57 23.99 -4.55
N ARG A 247 -22.12 24.85 -5.45
CA ARG A 247 -21.21 25.95 -5.15
C ARG A 247 -21.69 27.20 -5.86
N ASP A 248 -21.52 28.31 -5.17
CA ASP A 248 -21.82 29.64 -5.66
C ASP A 248 -20.53 30.47 -5.74
N MET A 249 -20.61 31.65 -6.35
CA MET A 249 -19.50 32.61 -6.40
C MET A 249 -19.56 33.51 -5.15
N ASP A 250 -19.36 32.91 -3.97
CA ASP A 250 -19.43 33.59 -2.69
C ASP A 250 -18.19 33.33 -1.82
N ALA A 251 -18.17 33.90 -0.60
CA ALA A 251 -17.11 33.67 0.37
C ALA A 251 -17.12 32.25 0.96
N GLY A 252 -17.91 31.31 0.42
CA GLY A 252 -17.95 29.91 0.86
C GLY A 252 -18.90 29.65 2.02
N GLU A 253 -18.76 28.45 2.60
CA GLU A 253 -19.64 27.92 3.65
C GLU A 253 -18.98 28.07 5.01
N LEU A 254 -19.62 28.82 5.91
CA LEU A 254 -19.16 29.01 7.29
C LEU A 254 -20.12 28.30 8.25
N GLN A 255 -19.65 27.21 8.84
CA GLN A 255 -20.40 26.38 9.79
C GLN A 255 -19.97 26.70 11.21
N VAL A 256 -20.91 27.00 12.10
CA VAL A 256 -20.63 27.37 13.50
C VAL A 256 -21.46 26.51 14.45
N VAL A 257 -20.80 25.76 15.33
CA VAL A 257 -21.44 24.90 16.33
C VAL A 257 -20.63 24.90 17.62
N ASN A 258 -21.30 25.13 18.75
CA ASN A 258 -20.74 24.99 20.11
C ASN A 258 -19.43 25.76 20.35
N GLY A 259 -19.33 26.99 19.82
CA GLY A 259 -18.13 27.83 19.99
C GLY A 259 -16.97 27.48 19.05
N TYR A 260 -17.16 26.54 18.12
CA TYR A 260 -16.20 26.19 17.07
C TYR A 260 -16.79 26.51 15.71
N PHE A 261 -15.92 26.81 14.75
CA PHE A 261 -16.33 27.00 13.37
C PHE A 261 -15.41 26.31 12.37
N VAL A 262 -15.96 26.04 11.20
CA VAL A 262 -15.25 25.55 10.02
C VAL A 262 -15.75 26.32 8.80
N HIS A 263 -14.82 26.84 8.01
CA HIS A 263 -15.04 27.66 6.84
C HIS A 263 -14.48 26.95 5.60
N TYR A 264 -15.35 26.56 4.69
CA TYR A 264 -15.01 25.95 3.40
C TYR A 264 -15.08 27.00 2.31
N PHE A 265 -13.96 27.30 1.67
CA PHE A 265 -13.85 28.28 0.60
C PHE A 265 -13.46 27.60 -0.71
N ALA A 266 -14.38 27.59 -1.66
CA ALA A 266 -14.19 27.05 -3.00
C ALA A 266 -15.16 27.71 -3.99
N PRO A 267 -14.93 28.99 -4.34
CA PRO A 267 -15.78 29.72 -5.27
C PRO A 267 -15.71 29.09 -6.66
N THR A 268 -16.81 29.19 -7.40
CA THR A 268 -16.90 28.78 -8.81
C THR A 268 -17.07 29.99 -9.71
N GLY A 269 -16.78 29.83 -11.00
CA GLY A 269 -16.97 30.89 -12.01
C GLY A 269 -15.87 31.95 -12.08
N LEU A 270 -14.79 31.82 -11.29
CA LEU A 270 -13.64 32.72 -11.41
C LEU A 270 -12.84 32.42 -12.69
N PRO A 271 -12.38 33.46 -13.42
CA PRO A 271 -11.52 33.28 -14.57
C PRO A 271 -10.15 32.74 -14.14
N VAL A 272 -9.59 31.83 -14.95
CA VAL A 272 -8.27 31.24 -14.70
C VAL A 272 -7.19 32.29 -14.89
N VAL A 273 -6.34 32.47 -13.87
CA VAL A 273 -5.22 33.41 -13.87
C VAL A 273 -4.09 32.90 -14.77
N ASN A 274 -3.52 33.79 -15.58
CA ASN A 274 -2.32 33.47 -16.36
C ASN A 274 -1.15 33.25 -15.42
N LYS A 275 -0.31 32.25 -15.70
CA LYS A 275 0.76 31.83 -14.78
C LYS A 275 2.11 31.68 -15.48
N ASN A 276 3.16 31.71 -14.68
CA ASN A 276 4.50 31.25 -15.05
C ASN A 276 4.66 29.80 -14.59
N VAL A 277 5.02 28.87 -15.48
CA VAL A 277 5.32 27.48 -15.12
C VAL A 277 6.78 27.15 -15.46
N PHE A 278 7.57 26.84 -14.43
CA PHE A 278 8.98 26.48 -14.62
C PHE A 278 9.21 25.00 -14.31
N PHE A 279 9.49 24.21 -15.35
CA PHE A 279 9.80 22.79 -15.20
C PHE A 279 11.30 22.59 -14.96
N ILE A 280 11.66 21.99 -13.83
CA ILE A 280 13.05 21.66 -13.48
C ILE A 280 13.15 20.13 -13.41
N LEU A 281 13.73 19.52 -14.44
CA LEU A 281 13.66 18.09 -14.69
C LEU A 281 15.03 17.42 -14.56
N ASP A 282 15.11 16.39 -13.72
CA ASP A 282 16.31 15.59 -13.57
C ASP A 282 16.60 14.74 -14.82
N VAL A 283 17.84 14.80 -15.28
CA VAL A 283 18.40 13.99 -16.36
C VAL A 283 19.68 13.26 -15.91
N SER A 284 19.84 13.03 -14.61
CA SER A 284 20.91 12.22 -14.01
C SER A 284 20.97 10.80 -14.59
N GLY A 285 22.08 10.11 -14.39
CA GLY A 285 22.27 8.74 -14.90
C GLY A 285 21.21 7.73 -14.39
N SER A 286 20.67 7.93 -13.19
CA SER A 286 19.62 7.09 -12.59
C SER A 286 18.29 7.15 -13.34
N MET A 287 18.02 8.27 -14.02
CA MET A 287 16.82 8.46 -14.86
C MET A 287 16.80 7.58 -16.12
N SER A 288 17.89 6.89 -16.42
CA SER A 288 18.02 6.06 -17.63
C SER A 288 16.93 4.98 -17.74
N GLY A 289 16.58 4.62 -18.98
CA GLY A 289 15.63 3.56 -19.25
C GLY A 289 14.18 4.02 -19.24
N ARG A 290 13.37 3.54 -18.27
CA ARG A 290 11.91 3.77 -18.27
C ARG A 290 11.55 5.17 -17.77
N LYS A 291 12.19 5.64 -16.68
CA LYS A 291 11.87 6.92 -16.04
C LYS A 291 11.96 8.10 -17.00
N ILE A 292 13.09 8.31 -17.66
CA ILE A 292 13.23 9.40 -18.63
C ILE A 292 12.27 9.29 -19.82
N ARG A 293 11.87 8.08 -20.23
CA ARG A 293 10.82 7.92 -21.25
C ARG A 293 9.46 8.37 -20.73
N GLN A 294 9.10 8.00 -19.51
CA GLN A 294 7.84 8.41 -18.89
C GLN A 294 7.78 9.92 -18.64
N VAL A 295 8.90 10.54 -18.24
CA VAL A 295 8.96 12.01 -18.17
C VAL A 295 8.79 12.64 -19.56
N LYS A 296 9.40 12.08 -20.62
CA LYS A 296 9.17 12.55 -22.01
C LYS A 296 7.70 12.47 -22.40
N ASP A 297 7.07 11.34 -22.11
CA ASP A 297 5.68 11.06 -22.48
C ASP A 297 4.73 11.99 -21.71
N ALA A 298 4.92 12.14 -20.39
CA ALA A 298 4.15 13.06 -19.56
C ALA A 298 4.32 14.52 -19.99
N MET A 299 5.56 14.99 -20.18
CA MET A 299 5.83 16.36 -20.63
C MET A 299 5.24 16.64 -22.01
N ASN A 300 5.19 15.64 -22.90
CA ASN A 300 4.55 15.82 -24.19
C ASN A 300 3.03 16.06 -24.07
N VAL A 301 2.38 15.51 -23.05
CA VAL A 301 0.96 15.78 -22.74
C VAL A 301 0.83 17.12 -22.03
N ILE A 302 1.55 17.33 -20.93
CA ILE A 302 1.51 18.56 -20.11
C ILE A 302 1.76 19.82 -20.95
N LEU A 303 2.73 19.80 -21.86
CA LEU A 303 3.03 20.96 -22.71
C LEU A 303 1.89 21.30 -23.69
N ASN A 304 1.02 20.34 -24.06
CA ASN A 304 -0.18 20.65 -24.85
C ASN A 304 -1.29 21.27 -24.01
N ASP A 305 -1.30 21.02 -22.70
CA ASP A 305 -2.37 21.47 -21.80
C ASP A 305 -2.11 22.89 -21.27
N LEU A 306 -0.93 23.46 -21.57
CA LEU A 306 -0.63 24.88 -21.30
C LEU A 306 -1.56 25.78 -22.13
N ARG A 307 -2.10 26.82 -21.49
CA ARG A 307 -2.90 27.84 -22.19
C ARG A 307 -1.98 28.79 -22.94
N GLU A 308 -2.41 29.30 -24.08
CA GLU A 308 -1.61 30.21 -24.91
C GLU A 308 -1.16 31.50 -24.19
N ASP A 309 -1.93 31.94 -23.19
CA ASP A 309 -1.59 33.11 -22.36
C ASP A 309 -0.62 32.80 -21.20
N ASP A 310 -0.31 31.52 -20.96
CA ASP A 310 0.67 31.11 -19.96
C ASP A 310 2.09 31.34 -20.48
N TYR A 311 3.02 31.54 -19.55
CA TYR A 311 4.44 31.58 -19.82
C TYR A 311 5.11 30.37 -19.20
N PHE A 312 6.04 29.73 -19.92
CA PHE A 312 6.74 28.57 -19.42
C PHE A 312 8.21 28.54 -19.84
N ASN A 313 8.99 27.76 -19.10
CA ASN A 313 10.35 27.42 -19.48
C ASN A 313 10.75 26.06 -18.87
N ILE A 314 11.85 25.48 -19.36
CA ILE A 314 12.33 24.17 -18.97
C ILE A 314 13.82 24.24 -18.66
N ILE A 315 14.19 23.79 -17.46
CA ILE A 315 15.54 23.48 -17.06
C ILE A 315 15.69 21.96 -17.01
N LEU A 316 16.76 21.45 -17.60
CA LEU A 316 17.24 20.09 -17.35
C LEU A 316 18.47 20.17 -16.46
N PHE A 317 18.54 19.30 -15.45
CA PHE A 317 19.70 19.27 -14.57
C PHE A 317 20.26 17.86 -14.40
N GLY A 318 21.57 17.78 -14.29
CA GLY A 318 22.35 16.60 -13.96
C GLY A 318 23.53 17.03 -13.12
N SER A 319 24.77 16.83 -13.59
CA SER A 319 25.94 17.50 -12.96
C SER A 319 25.95 19.02 -13.12
N GLY A 320 25.28 19.54 -14.15
CA GLY A 320 25.08 20.96 -14.40
C GLY A 320 23.65 21.24 -14.87
N VAL A 321 23.39 22.50 -15.21
CA VAL A 321 22.06 23.01 -15.58
C VAL A 321 22.04 23.39 -17.06
N ARG A 322 20.98 23.02 -17.78
CA ARG A 322 20.77 23.39 -19.19
C ARG A 322 19.35 23.91 -19.41
N TYR A 323 19.27 25.15 -19.86
CA TYR A 323 18.01 25.82 -20.18
C TYR A 323 17.52 25.41 -21.58
N TRP A 324 16.20 25.41 -21.76
CA TRP A 324 15.61 25.46 -23.10
C TRP A 324 15.73 26.85 -23.71
N ASN A 325 15.40 27.88 -22.92
CA ASN A 325 15.67 29.29 -23.21
C ASN A 325 16.30 29.94 -21.97
N ASP A 326 17.47 30.56 -22.10
CA ASP A 326 18.20 31.20 -21.00
C ASP A 326 18.03 32.72 -20.94
N GLU A 327 17.23 33.29 -21.84
CA GLU A 327 16.96 34.72 -21.91
C GLU A 327 15.66 35.09 -21.19
N ASN A 328 14.54 34.45 -21.55
CA ASN A 328 13.19 34.87 -21.12
C ASN A 328 12.26 33.68 -20.84
N MET A 329 11.21 33.92 -20.03
CA MET A 329 10.05 33.02 -20.01
C MET A 329 9.32 33.13 -21.34
N ILE A 330 8.84 32.00 -21.87
CA ILE A 330 8.31 31.93 -23.23
C ILE A 330 6.81 31.71 -23.18
N GLN A 331 6.06 32.53 -23.92
CA GLN A 331 4.62 32.36 -24.06
C GLN A 331 4.29 31.03 -24.75
N ALA A 332 3.27 30.31 -24.27
CA ALA A 332 2.89 28.97 -24.71
C ALA A 332 2.10 28.94 -26.04
N THR A 333 2.61 29.61 -27.06
CA THR A 333 2.07 29.49 -28.44
C THR A 333 2.33 28.09 -28.99
N LEU A 334 1.54 27.67 -29.99
CA LEU A 334 1.67 26.35 -30.63
C LEU A 334 3.10 26.07 -31.14
N ASP A 335 3.77 27.08 -31.69
CA ASP A 335 5.14 26.96 -32.21
C ASP A 335 6.17 26.78 -31.08
N HIS A 336 6.05 27.57 -30.01
CA HIS A 336 6.94 27.46 -28.84
C HIS A 336 6.74 26.14 -28.10
N VAL A 337 5.50 25.68 -27.94
CA VAL A 337 5.17 24.35 -27.41
C VAL A 337 5.80 23.25 -28.28
N GLY A 338 5.69 23.36 -29.61
CA GLY A 338 6.33 22.46 -30.56
C GLY A 338 7.85 22.41 -30.39
N ALA A 339 8.51 23.57 -30.25
CA ALA A 339 9.95 23.67 -30.03
C ALA A 339 10.39 23.08 -28.69
N ALA A 340 9.66 23.37 -27.60
CA ALA A 340 9.91 22.80 -26.28
C ALA A 340 9.79 21.27 -26.28
N LYS A 341 8.79 20.72 -26.98
CA LYS A 341 8.64 19.27 -27.15
C LYS A 341 9.83 18.64 -27.86
N GLN A 342 10.41 19.32 -28.86
CA GLN A 342 11.63 18.83 -29.50
C GLN A 342 12.83 18.84 -28.53
N PHE A 343 12.95 19.88 -27.70
CA PHE A 343 13.97 19.96 -26.65
C PHE A 343 13.83 18.81 -25.64
N VAL A 344 12.63 18.56 -25.13
CA VAL A 344 12.31 17.44 -24.21
C VAL A 344 12.58 16.10 -24.89
N ARG A 345 12.20 15.89 -26.15
CA ARG A 345 12.46 14.63 -26.88
C ARG A 345 13.95 14.29 -26.95
N ARG A 346 14.82 15.30 -27.02
CA ARG A 346 16.29 15.13 -27.08
C ARG A 346 16.95 14.90 -25.72
N MET A 347 16.24 14.99 -24.59
CA MET A 347 16.85 14.77 -23.28
C MET A 347 17.40 13.35 -23.12
N SER A 348 18.54 13.20 -22.45
CA SER A 348 19.24 11.93 -22.24
C SER A 348 19.78 11.86 -20.83
N ALA A 349 19.68 10.69 -20.21
CA ALA A 349 20.12 10.45 -18.84
C ALA A 349 21.65 10.34 -18.78
N SER A 350 22.31 11.23 -18.03
CA SER A 350 23.76 11.25 -17.84
C SER A 350 24.17 12.17 -16.68
N GLY A 351 25.34 11.91 -16.07
CA GLY A 351 25.90 12.75 -15.01
C GLY A 351 25.29 12.49 -13.62
N GLY A 352 25.65 13.35 -12.68
CA GLY A 352 25.14 13.37 -11.30
C GLY A 352 23.86 14.20 -11.16
N THR A 353 23.61 14.71 -9.96
CA THR A 353 22.34 15.34 -9.57
C THR A 353 22.62 16.62 -8.77
N ASN A 354 22.60 17.79 -9.43
CA ASN A 354 22.87 19.10 -8.82
C ASN A 354 21.57 19.86 -8.53
N ILE A 355 20.88 19.45 -7.46
CA ILE A 355 19.59 20.01 -7.05
C ILE A 355 19.71 21.49 -6.67
N ASN A 356 20.80 21.86 -5.96
CA ASN A 356 21.02 23.22 -5.48
C ASN A 356 21.00 24.23 -6.64
N ASP A 357 21.88 24.03 -7.62
CA ASP A 357 22.02 24.98 -8.73
C ASP A 357 20.77 24.99 -9.61
N ALA A 358 20.10 23.84 -9.78
CA ALA A 358 18.88 23.76 -10.57
C ALA A 358 17.77 24.65 -9.97
N LEU A 359 17.54 24.56 -8.65
CA LEU A 359 16.51 25.33 -7.96
C LEU A 359 16.90 26.80 -7.81
N VAL A 360 18.11 27.10 -7.32
CA VAL A 360 18.57 28.47 -7.09
C VAL A 360 18.56 29.26 -8.40
N ARG A 361 19.20 28.74 -9.46
CA ARG A 361 19.25 29.47 -10.73
C ARG A 361 17.88 29.58 -11.39
N GLY A 362 17.01 28.58 -11.23
CA GLY A 362 15.62 28.65 -11.69
C GLY A 362 14.83 29.77 -11.02
N MET A 363 14.98 29.95 -9.71
CA MET A 363 14.33 31.02 -8.97
C MET A 363 14.91 32.41 -9.27
N GLU A 364 16.23 32.53 -9.41
CA GLU A 364 16.90 33.76 -9.86
C GLU A 364 16.47 34.16 -11.27
N PHE A 365 16.27 33.18 -12.16
CA PHE A 365 15.75 33.41 -13.51
C PHE A 365 14.33 34.00 -13.47
N LEU A 366 13.43 33.43 -12.65
CA LEU A 366 12.08 33.97 -12.46
C LEU A 366 12.12 35.39 -11.88
N GLU A 367 13.00 35.65 -10.91
CA GLU A 367 13.13 36.98 -10.29
C GLU A 367 13.58 38.05 -11.29
N ARG A 368 14.54 37.72 -12.16
CA ARG A 368 14.96 38.61 -13.26
C ARG A 368 13.80 38.88 -14.22
N HIS A 369 13.06 37.85 -14.63
CA HIS A 369 11.94 37.98 -15.54
C HIS A 369 10.79 38.83 -14.97
N GLU A 370 10.42 38.62 -13.70
CA GLU A 370 9.40 39.45 -13.03
C GLU A 370 9.84 40.92 -12.93
N SER A 371 11.13 41.16 -12.63
CA SER A 371 11.69 42.52 -12.56
C SER A 371 11.68 43.25 -13.91
N GLN A 372 11.92 42.52 -15.01
CA GLN A 372 11.94 43.09 -16.37
C GLN A 372 10.54 43.29 -16.95
N SER A 373 9.62 42.35 -16.70
CA SER A 373 8.26 42.40 -17.25
C SER A 373 7.34 43.38 -16.51
N GLY A 374 7.64 43.71 -15.24
CA GLY A 374 6.81 44.54 -14.39
C GLY A 374 5.45 43.91 -14.03
N LYS A 375 5.22 42.64 -14.41
CA LYS A 375 3.99 41.89 -14.15
C LYS A 375 4.27 40.78 -13.15
N LYS A 376 3.55 40.79 -12.02
CA LYS A 376 3.59 39.72 -11.02
C LYS A 376 2.50 38.69 -11.32
N LEU A 377 2.87 37.59 -11.96
CA LEU A 377 1.98 36.45 -12.19
C LEU A 377 2.22 35.36 -11.13
N PRO A 378 1.22 34.50 -10.84
CA PRO A 378 1.47 33.28 -10.10
C PRO A 378 2.56 32.44 -10.77
N SER A 379 3.62 32.13 -10.02
CA SER A 379 4.80 31.42 -10.52
C SER A 379 4.91 30.04 -9.84
N LEU A 380 4.77 28.98 -10.63
CA LEU A 380 4.79 27.58 -10.20
C LEU A 380 6.08 26.90 -10.66
N ILE A 381 6.85 26.34 -9.73
CA ILE A 381 8.04 25.56 -10.02
C ILE A 381 7.69 24.08 -9.86
N ILE A 382 7.81 23.30 -10.93
CA ILE A 382 7.60 21.86 -10.93
C ILE A 382 8.97 21.18 -11.01
N PHE A 383 9.45 20.72 -9.86
CA PHE A 383 10.75 20.08 -9.70
C PHE A 383 10.60 18.56 -9.68
N LEU A 384 11.30 17.84 -10.55
CA LEU A 384 11.25 16.37 -10.62
C LEU A 384 12.65 15.79 -10.47
N THR A 385 12.80 14.83 -9.54
CA THR A 385 14.06 14.09 -9.30
C THR A 385 13.79 12.63 -8.95
N ASP A 386 14.70 11.72 -9.33
CA ASP A 386 14.66 10.31 -8.92
C ASP A 386 15.73 9.94 -7.88
N GLY A 387 16.53 10.91 -7.45
CA GLY A 387 17.66 10.68 -6.55
C GLY A 387 18.00 11.88 -5.67
N ASP A 388 18.93 11.61 -4.75
CA ASP A 388 19.53 12.58 -3.84
C ASP A 388 20.59 13.44 -4.55
N PRO A 389 20.95 14.62 -4.01
CA PRO A 389 21.97 15.47 -4.61
C PRO A 389 23.36 14.81 -4.56
N THR A 390 24.06 14.77 -5.70
CA THR A 390 25.37 14.13 -5.88
C THR A 390 26.40 15.00 -6.59
N SER A 391 26.03 16.22 -6.99
CA SER A 391 26.92 17.19 -7.65
C SER A 391 26.60 18.60 -7.14
N GLY A 392 27.59 19.49 -7.10
CA GLY A 392 27.42 20.81 -6.48
C GLY A 392 27.33 20.72 -4.95
N GLU A 393 26.44 21.51 -4.35
CA GLU A 393 26.11 21.39 -2.93
C GLU A 393 25.21 20.16 -2.68
N THR A 394 25.59 19.33 -1.72
CA THR A 394 24.94 18.05 -1.42
C THR A 394 24.39 17.97 0.00
N SER A 395 24.70 18.94 0.87
CA SER A 395 24.07 19.06 2.19
C SER A 395 22.62 19.50 2.04
N LEU A 396 21.70 18.63 2.47
CA LEU A 396 20.26 18.87 2.39
C LEU A 396 19.86 20.15 3.14
N GLU A 397 20.43 20.39 4.32
CA GLU A 397 20.14 21.56 5.15
C GLU A 397 20.59 22.87 4.48
N LYS A 398 21.74 22.84 3.79
CA LYS A 398 22.22 24.00 3.03
C LYS A 398 21.38 24.25 1.79
N ILE A 399 20.97 23.20 1.07
CA ILE A 399 20.07 23.34 -0.09
C ILE A 399 18.74 23.97 0.35
N GLU A 400 18.14 23.46 1.43
CA GLU A 400 16.93 24.05 2.03
C GLU A 400 17.11 25.53 2.34
N SER A 401 18.23 25.90 2.98
CA SER A 401 18.53 27.28 3.35
C SER A 401 18.75 28.18 2.14
N ASN A 402 19.49 27.71 1.12
CA ASN A 402 19.77 28.45 -0.11
C ASN A 402 18.47 28.71 -0.88
N VAL A 403 17.65 27.67 -1.07
CA VAL A 403 16.36 27.79 -1.78
C VAL A 403 15.42 28.73 -1.05
N LYS A 404 15.31 28.62 0.28
CA LYS A 404 14.48 29.53 1.09
C LYS A 404 14.96 30.99 0.98
N ALA A 405 16.27 31.22 1.02
CA ALA A 405 16.86 32.57 0.95
C ALA A 405 16.61 33.25 -0.41
N VAL A 406 16.59 32.49 -1.50
CA VAL A 406 16.35 33.00 -2.86
C VAL A 406 14.86 33.17 -3.13
N ASN A 407 14.03 32.18 -2.78
CA ASN A 407 12.60 32.24 -3.07
C ASN A 407 11.91 33.39 -2.32
N LYS A 408 12.30 33.66 -1.06
CA LYS A 408 11.68 34.69 -0.19
C LYS A 408 10.15 34.63 -0.24
N GLU A 409 9.63 33.40 -0.24
CA GLU A 409 8.20 33.13 -0.29
C GLU A 409 7.48 33.62 -1.57
N ARG A 410 8.18 33.86 -2.68
CA ARG A 410 7.57 34.38 -3.92
C ARG A 410 6.91 33.32 -4.79
N TYR A 411 7.52 32.14 -4.89
CA TYR A 411 7.13 31.08 -5.82
C TYR A 411 6.70 29.82 -5.08
N SER A 412 5.77 29.07 -5.68
CA SER A 412 5.35 27.76 -5.17
C SER A 412 6.21 26.64 -5.75
N LEU A 413 6.89 25.89 -4.89
CA LEU A 413 7.75 24.76 -5.27
C LEU A 413 7.05 23.42 -5.06
N PHE A 414 6.70 22.77 -6.17
CA PHE A 414 6.14 21.42 -6.19
C PHE A 414 7.21 20.39 -6.52
N SER A 415 7.46 19.46 -5.60
CA SER A 415 8.52 18.45 -5.75
C SER A 415 7.93 17.08 -6.07
N LEU A 416 8.32 16.50 -7.20
CA LEU A 416 7.90 15.18 -7.67
C LEU A 416 9.04 14.18 -7.47
N ALA A 417 8.91 13.35 -6.45
CA ALA A 417 9.86 12.30 -6.11
C ALA A 417 9.59 11.05 -6.95
N PHE A 418 10.39 10.83 -8.00
CA PHE A 418 10.18 9.72 -8.93
C PHE A 418 10.90 8.45 -8.45
N GLY A 419 10.11 7.47 -8.02
CA GLY A 419 10.58 6.18 -7.55
C GLY A 419 10.98 6.19 -6.09
N SER A 420 11.91 5.32 -5.73
CA SER A 420 12.35 5.15 -4.34
C SER A 420 13.75 5.70 -4.06
N GLY A 421 14.38 6.33 -5.05
CA GLY A 421 15.77 6.81 -4.95
C GLY A 421 15.92 8.20 -4.32
N ALA A 422 14.90 9.05 -4.38
CA ALA A 422 14.92 10.38 -3.79
C ALA A 422 14.47 10.37 -2.32
N ASP A 423 15.12 11.16 -1.46
CA ASP A 423 14.65 11.41 -0.10
C ASP A 423 13.37 12.27 -0.11
N TYR A 424 12.23 11.59 -0.05
CA TYR A 424 10.93 12.24 0.03
C TYR A 424 10.75 13.14 1.27
N LYS A 425 11.42 12.86 2.40
CA LYS A 425 11.29 13.72 3.58
C LYS A 425 11.93 15.08 3.34
N PHE A 426 13.11 15.08 2.72
CA PHE A 426 13.79 16.28 2.28
C PHE A 426 12.92 17.05 1.28
N LEU A 427 12.42 16.40 0.23
CA LEU A 427 11.57 17.07 -0.77
C LEU A 427 10.27 17.61 -0.17
N GLN A 428 9.65 16.88 0.76
CA GLN A 428 8.46 17.34 1.49
C GLN A 428 8.77 18.59 2.31
N LYS A 429 9.86 18.60 3.07
CA LYS A 429 10.27 19.78 3.86
C LYS A 429 10.59 20.97 2.95
N LEU A 430 11.36 20.75 1.89
CA LEU A 430 11.75 21.75 0.91
C LEU A 430 10.52 22.41 0.25
N SER A 431 9.54 21.61 -0.18
CA SER A 431 8.29 22.13 -0.75
C SER A 431 7.44 22.89 0.26
N LEU A 432 7.30 22.40 1.51
CA LEU A 432 6.53 23.07 2.55
C LEU A 432 7.10 24.46 2.86
N GLN A 433 8.42 24.57 3.00
CA GLN A 433 9.13 25.85 3.22
C GLN A 433 8.99 26.84 2.04
N ASN A 434 8.56 26.35 0.87
CA ASN A 434 8.47 27.10 -0.37
C ASN A 434 7.06 27.04 -0.96
N ARG A 435 6.03 27.10 -0.09
CA ARG A 435 4.63 27.33 -0.49
C ARG A 435 4.09 26.31 -1.50
N GLY A 436 4.58 25.07 -1.45
CA GLY A 436 4.14 23.99 -2.33
C GLY A 436 4.05 22.65 -1.60
N VAL A 437 3.86 21.59 -2.38
CA VAL A 437 3.72 20.22 -1.86
C VAL A 437 4.65 19.26 -2.59
N ALA A 438 5.08 18.21 -1.90
CA ALA A 438 5.79 17.11 -2.53
C ALA A 438 4.83 15.94 -2.82
N ARG A 439 5.06 15.23 -3.92
CA ARG A 439 4.32 14.02 -4.29
C ARG A 439 5.27 12.92 -4.72
N LYS A 440 4.93 11.68 -4.35
CA LYS A 440 5.63 10.48 -4.86
C LYS A 440 5.04 10.07 -6.20
N ILE A 441 5.92 9.71 -7.12
CA ILE A 441 5.57 9.13 -8.41
C ILE A 441 6.13 7.71 -8.42
N TYR A 442 5.27 6.71 -8.55
CA TYR A 442 5.68 5.30 -8.48
C TYR A 442 6.20 4.82 -9.84
N GLU A 443 7.30 4.05 -9.84
CA GLU A 443 7.92 3.48 -11.06
C GLU A 443 7.11 2.31 -11.66
N ASP A 444 5.85 2.54 -12.00
CA ASP A 444 4.99 1.55 -12.66
C ASP A 444 4.66 1.96 -14.11
N SER A 445 3.77 1.25 -14.78
CA SER A 445 3.35 1.50 -16.17
C SER A 445 2.53 2.77 -16.38
N ASP A 446 2.09 3.41 -15.30
CA ASP A 446 1.22 4.59 -15.29
C ASP A 446 1.88 5.84 -14.69
N ALA A 447 3.21 5.85 -14.51
CA ALA A 447 3.92 6.99 -13.92
C ALA A 447 3.71 8.30 -14.73
N ASP A 448 3.54 8.19 -16.05
CA ASP A 448 3.17 9.29 -16.93
C ASP A 448 1.79 9.86 -16.61
N LEU A 449 0.81 9.00 -16.30
CA LEU A 449 -0.52 9.42 -15.83
C LEU A 449 -0.46 10.05 -14.44
N GLN A 450 0.38 9.54 -13.53
CA GLN A 450 0.57 10.13 -12.20
C GLN A 450 1.16 11.55 -12.29
N LEU A 451 2.13 11.77 -13.18
CA LEU A 451 2.71 13.09 -13.45
C LEU A 451 1.69 14.06 -14.04
N LYS A 452 0.93 13.60 -15.03
CA LYS A 452 -0.15 14.37 -15.67
C LYS A 452 -1.24 14.73 -14.68
N GLY A 453 -1.71 13.77 -13.88
CA GLY A 453 -2.73 14.00 -12.86
C GLY A 453 -2.29 14.97 -11.78
N PHE A 454 -1.00 14.98 -11.40
CA PHE A 454 -0.47 16.03 -10.54
C PHE A 454 -0.54 17.41 -11.20
N TYR A 455 -0.15 17.51 -12.47
CA TYR A 455 -0.21 18.79 -13.19
C TYR A 455 -1.64 19.31 -13.28
N ASP A 456 -2.62 18.45 -13.60
CA ASP A 456 -4.04 18.82 -13.67
C ASP A 456 -4.51 19.51 -12.37
N GLU A 457 -4.04 19.05 -11.20
CA GLU A 457 -4.41 19.63 -9.89
C GLU A 457 -3.88 21.05 -9.67
N VAL A 458 -2.81 21.44 -10.35
CA VAL A 458 -2.14 22.75 -10.19
C VAL A 458 -2.17 23.61 -11.47
N ALA A 459 -2.75 23.10 -12.56
CA ALA A 459 -2.71 23.73 -13.87
C ALA A 459 -3.52 25.03 -13.94
N ASN A 460 -4.61 25.13 -13.17
CA ASN A 460 -5.59 26.21 -13.30
C ASN A 460 -5.71 27.02 -12.01
N PRO A 461 -4.75 27.92 -11.69
CA PRO A 461 -4.90 28.83 -10.55
C PRO A 461 -6.03 29.84 -10.82
N LEU A 462 -6.93 30.02 -9.86
CA LEU A 462 -8.05 30.97 -9.92
C LEU A 462 -7.81 32.20 -9.05
N LEU A 463 -7.12 32.04 -7.92
CA LEU A 463 -6.71 33.13 -7.04
C LEU A 463 -5.28 32.91 -6.56
N SER A 464 -4.58 34.01 -6.27
CA SER A 464 -3.31 34.03 -5.54
C SER A 464 -3.35 34.96 -4.33
N ASP A 465 -2.38 34.82 -3.43
CA ASP A 465 -2.23 35.66 -2.22
C ASP A 465 -3.54 35.73 -1.39
N ILE A 466 -4.19 34.58 -1.19
CA ILE A 466 -5.46 34.46 -0.50
C ILE A 466 -5.25 34.63 1.01
N LYS A 467 -6.04 35.52 1.63
CA LYS A 467 -6.10 35.69 3.09
C LYS A 467 -7.55 35.61 3.54
N VAL A 468 -7.80 34.75 4.53
CA VAL A 468 -9.09 34.60 5.21
C VAL A 468 -9.00 35.30 6.55
N GLU A 469 -9.72 36.41 6.68
CA GLU A 469 -9.78 37.24 7.87
C GLU A 469 -11.14 37.10 8.55
N TYR A 470 -11.14 36.93 9.86
CA TYR A 470 -12.35 36.93 10.68
C TYR A 470 -12.41 38.29 11.36
N LEU A 471 -13.47 39.05 11.08
CA LEU A 471 -13.58 40.46 11.46
C LEU A 471 -14.12 40.61 12.89
N GLY A 472 -13.60 41.61 13.61
CA GLY A 472 -13.94 41.89 15.01
C GLY A 472 -13.25 40.95 16.01
N ASP A 473 -13.59 41.09 17.29
CA ASP A 473 -13.05 40.27 18.40
C ASP A 473 -13.85 38.97 18.60
N SER A 474 -14.48 38.48 17.54
CA SER A 474 -15.39 37.32 17.56
C SER A 474 -14.69 35.96 17.58
N VAL A 475 -13.39 35.91 17.25
CA VAL A 475 -12.60 34.69 17.10
C VAL A 475 -11.37 34.72 18.01
N ASP A 476 -11.08 33.60 18.66
CA ASP A 476 -9.78 33.38 19.28
C ASP A 476 -8.73 33.18 18.17
N ASN A 477 -8.02 34.25 17.83
CA ASN A 477 -7.00 34.24 16.77
C ASN A 477 -5.86 33.23 17.03
N THR A 478 -5.63 32.80 18.26
CA THR A 478 -4.62 31.79 18.59
C THR A 478 -5.06 30.36 18.27
N SER A 479 -6.37 30.17 18.10
CA SER A 479 -7.00 28.88 17.77
C SER A 479 -7.11 28.62 16.26
N LEU A 480 -6.90 29.65 15.43
CA LEU A 480 -7.05 29.57 13.99
C LEU A 480 -6.07 28.56 13.38
N THR A 481 -6.58 27.72 12.48
CA THR A 481 -5.74 26.99 11.54
C THR A 481 -5.15 27.96 10.51
N ARG A 482 -4.29 27.45 9.62
CA ARG A 482 -3.76 28.22 8.50
C ARG A 482 -4.89 28.96 7.78
N ASN A 483 -4.74 30.28 7.63
CA ASN A 483 -5.72 31.18 7.03
C ASN A 483 -5.14 32.03 5.89
N ALA A 484 -3.88 31.77 5.50
CA ALA A 484 -3.22 32.38 4.35
C ALA A 484 -2.75 31.29 3.37
N PHE A 485 -3.14 31.44 2.11
CA PHE A 485 -2.93 30.48 1.04
C PHE A 485 -2.41 31.17 -0.20
N ILE A 486 -1.53 30.51 -0.94
CA ILE A 486 -0.76 31.16 -1.99
C ILE A 486 -1.44 31.04 -3.34
N ASN A 487 -2.03 29.88 -3.57
CA ASN A 487 -2.80 29.59 -4.77
C ASN A 487 -4.07 28.87 -4.34
N TYR A 488 -5.16 29.22 -5.01
CA TYR A 488 -6.39 28.46 -5.04
C TYR A 488 -6.56 27.95 -6.46
N PHE A 489 -6.57 26.63 -6.63
CA PHE A 489 -6.66 25.99 -7.94
C PHE A 489 -8.11 25.57 -8.23
N ASP A 490 -8.48 25.59 -9.50
CA ASP A 490 -9.77 25.09 -9.94
C ASP A 490 -9.95 23.63 -9.51
N GLY A 491 -11.14 23.30 -9.04
CA GLY A 491 -11.43 21.97 -8.50
C GLY A 491 -10.83 21.67 -7.13
N SER A 492 -10.14 22.60 -6.47
CA SER A 492 -9.65 22.47 -5.09
C SER A 492 -10.61 23.09 -4.06
N GLU A 493 -10.24 23.08 -2.78
CA GLU A 493 -10.97 23.73 -1.69
C GLU A 493 -10.00 24.16 -0.57
N ILE A 494 -10.24 25.34 0.00
CA ILE A 494 -9.57 25.84 1.19
C ILE A 494 -10.47 25.58 2.40
N VAL A 495 -9.90 25.09 3.49
CA VAL A 495 -10.64 24.87 4.75
C VAL A 495 -9.89 25.54 5.89
N VAL A 496 -10.60 26.41 6.61
CA VAL A 496 -10.10 27.10 7.80
C VAL A 496 -11.00 26.76 8.98
N ALA A 497 -10.42 26.49 10.15
CA ALA A 497 -11.18 26.22 11.36
C ALA A 497 -10.65 27.04 12.53
N GLY A 498 -11.49 27.29 13.52
CA GLY A 498 -11.12 28.03 14.71
C GLY A 498 -12.18 27.95 15.81
N LYS A 499 -11.92 28.69 16.88
CA LYS A 499 -12.83 28.90 18.01
C LYS A 499 -13.33 30.33 18.03
N LEU A 500 -14.57 30.50 18.46
CA LEU A 500 -15.09 31.81 18.82
C LEU A 500 -14.39 32.30 20.10
N ALA A 501 -14.29 33.62 20.24
CA ALA A 501 -13.76 34.24 21.46
C ALA A 501 -14.70 34.03 22.66
N ASP A 502 -16.01 34.02 22.41
CA ASP A 502 -17.07 33.69 23.37
C ASP A 502 -18.15 32.85 22.67
N VAL A 503 -18.80 31.92 23.39
CA VAL A 503 -19.88 31.08 22.85
C VAL A 503 -21.12 31.92 22.48
N ASN A 504 -21.26 33.10 23.08
CA ASN A 504 -22.38 34.03 22.90
C ASN A 504 -22.13 35.10 21.83
N VAL A 505 -21.07 34.98 21.02
CA VAL A 505 -20.85 35.88 19.88
C VAL A 505 -22.09 35.84 18.97
N PRO A 506 -22.73 36.99 18.68
CA PRO A 506 -24.02 37.04 17.97
C PRO A 506 -23.91 36.85 16.46
N SER A 507 -22.73 37.10 15.90
CA SER A 507 -22.46 36.91 14.48
C SER A 507 -20.97 36.76 14.22
N LEU A 508 -20.62 36.00 13.19
CA LEU A 508 -19.26 35.86 12.71
C LEU A 508 -19.16 36.42 11.28
N SER A 509 -18.46 37.53 11.15
CA SER A 509 -18.17 38.16 9.85
C SER A 509 -16.79 37.74 9.36
N THR A 510 -16.67 37.39 8.09
CA THR A 510 -15.41 37.00 7.46
C THR A 510 -15.19 37.76 6.16
N ARG A 511 -13.91 37.98 5.86
CA ARG A 511 -13.42 38.66 4.67
C ARG A 511 -12.34 37.82 4.03
N ILE A 512 -12.56 37.46 2.77
CA ILE A 512 -11.59 36.74 1.96
C ILE A 512 -11.06 37.71 0.92
N SER A 513 -9.75 37.93 0.95
CA SER A 513 -9.04 38.72 -0.05
C SER A 513 -8.12 37.84 -0.87
N GLY A 514 -7.89 38.19 -2.13
CA GLY A 514 -6.94 37.54 -3.02
C GLY A 514 -6.78 38.30 -4.33
N VAL A 515 -5.94 37.81 -5.22
CA VAL A 515 -5.71 38.37 -6.56
C VAL A 515 -6.16 37.36 -7.60
N GLY A 516 -7.15 37.73 -8.41
CA GLY A 516 -7.65 36.95 -9.55
C GLY A 516 -7.19 37.54 -10.89
N ALA A 517 -7.71 36.99 -12.00
CA ALA A 517 -7.27 37.39 -13.35
C ALA A 517 -7.65 38.84 -13.69
N GLU A 518 -8.72 39.35 -13.10
CA GLU A 518 -9.25 40.70 -13.32
C GLU A 518 -8.82 41.70 -12.23
N GLY A 519 -7.93 41.30 -11.31
CA GLY A 519 -7.43 42.14 -10.23
C GLY A 519 -7.79 41.61 -8.84
N ASN A 520 -7.88 42.50 -7.86
CA ASN A 520 -8.14 42.14 -6.46
C ASN A 520 -9.57 41.63 -6.30
N VAL A 521 -9.72 40.47 -5.67
CA VAL A 521 -10.98 39.85 -5.30
C VAL A 521 -11.19 40.04 -3.80
N LEU A 522 -12.37 40.53 -3.42
CA LEU A 522 -12.79 40.69 -2.04
C LEU A 522 -14.18 40.07 -1.89
N LEU A 523 -14.30 39.09 -1.00
CA LEU A 523 -15.55 38.38 -0.73
C LEU A 523 -15.82 38.43 0.77
N ASP A 524 -16.93 39.04 1.15
CA ASP A 524 -17.37 39.13 2.55
C ASP A 524 -18.56 38.19 2.78
N THR A 525 -18.62 37.57 3.95
CA THR A 525 -19.83 36.87 4.42
C THR A 525 -20.03 37.12 5.91
N ASN A 526 -21.29 37.05 6.35
CA ASN A 526 -21.66 37.21 7.74
C ASN A 526 -22.68 36.14 8.11
N VAL A 527 -22.39 35.40 9.19
CA VAL A 527 -23.30 34.40 9.73
C VAL A 527 -23.84 34.90 11.06
N ILE A 528 -25.16 34.99 11.18
CA ILE A 528 -25.82 35.29 12.46
C ILE A 528 -25.85 34.01 13.29
N ILE A 529 -25.31 34.09 14.51
CA ILE A 529 -25.29 33.01 15.49
C ILE A 529 -26.45 33.30 16.45
N THR A 530 -27.64 32.78 16.16
CA THR A 530 -28.80 32.96 17.03
C THR A 530 -28.62 32.14 18.31
N GLY A 531 -28.69 32.79 19.47
CA GLY A 531 -28.41 32.19 20.78
C GLY A 531 -29.30 30.98 21.11
N GLY A 532 -28.67 29.82 21.23
CA GLY A 532 -29.31 28.55 21.57
C GLY A 532 -28.65 27.40 20.82
N VAL A 533 -28.43 26.27 21.50
CA VAL A 533 -27.76 25.07 20.97
C VAL A 533 -28.42 24.60 19.66
N GLY A 534 -27.68 24.73 18.56
CA GLY A 534 -28.07 24.29 17.21
C GLY A 534 -28.91 25.32 16.45
N ASN A 535 -28.37 25.91 15.36
CA ASN A 535 -29.12 26.35 14.15
C ASN A 535 -28.30 27.22 13.17
N THR A 536 -27.17 26.71 12.67
CA THR A 536 -26.76 27.00 11.27
C THR A 536 -26.85 25.76 10.38
N LEU A 537 -27.26 24.64 10.97
CA LEU A 537 -27.35 23.32 10.37
C LEU A 537 -28.77 22.84 10.59
N ASP A 538 -29.42 22.35 9.54
CA ASP A 538 -30.68 21.62 9.61
C ASP A 538 -30.41 20.26 10.29
N LEU A 539 -30.17 20.33 11.60
CA LEU A 539 -29.87 19.17 12.44
C LEU A 539 -31.19 18.41 12.62
N ASP A 540 -31.36 17.42 11.77
CA ASP A 540 -32.41 16.42 11.90
C ASP A 540 -32.14 15.58 13.17
N LEU A 541 -32.65 16.07 14.30
CA LEU A 541 -32.44 15.51 15.64
C LEU A 541 -32.99 14.08 15.80
N ASP A 542 -33.79 13.61 14.83
CA ASP A 542 -34.31 12.25 14.76
C ASP A 542 -33.33 11.25 14.10
N ALA A 543 -32.17 11.73 13.60
CA ALA A 543 -31.12 10.85 13.12
C ALA A 543 -30.45 10.10 14.30
N PRO A 544 -30.17 8.78 14.18
CA PRO A 544 -29.56 7.97 15.24
C PRO A 544 -28.20 8.46 15.78
N ASP A 545 -27.60 9.47 15.14
CA ASP A 545 -26.25 9.99 15.39
C ASP A 545 -26.21 11.52 15.66
N ALA A 546 -27.28 12.10 16.21
CA ALA A 546 -27.33 13.53 16.57
C ALA A 546 -26.12 14.00 17.41
N SER A 547 -25.53 13.14 18.25
CA SER A 547 -24.32 13.43 19.03
C SER A 547 -23.05 13.62 18.18
N SER A 548 -22.94 12.92 17.03
CA SER A 548 -21.83 13.06 16.07
C SER A 548 -21.90 14.40 15.32
N LEU A 549 -23.11 14.84 14.98
CA LEU A 549 -23.34 16.13 14.29
C LEU A 549 -23.20 17.34 15.23
N THR A 550 -23.44 17.20 16.53
CA THR A 550 -23.24 18.30 17.49
C THR A 550 -21.77 18.57 17.84
N SER A 551 -20.86 17.65 17.52
CA SER A 551 -19.44 17.73 17.89
C SER A 551 -18.47 17.74 16.70
N PHE A 552 -18.97 17.67 15.45
CA PHE A 552 -18.09 17.56 14.28
C PHE A 552 -17.18 18.79 14.11
N THR A 553 -17.65 20.01 14.37
CA THR A 553 -16.84 21.24 14.22
C THR A 553 -15.66 21.25 15.17
N GLU A 554 -15.87 20.87 16.44
CA GLU A 554 -14.79 20.75 17.42
C GLU A 554 -13.79 19.67 17.01
N ARG A 555 -14.28 18.47 16.64
CA ARG A 555 -13.39 17.37 16.23
C ARG A 555 -12.63 17.68 14.94
N LEU A 556 -13.26 18.35 13.98
CA LEU A 556 -12.64 18.77 12.73
C LEU A 556 -11.62 19.89 12.97
N TRP A 557 -11.95 20.88 13.81
CA TRP A 557 -10.98 21.87 14.27
C TRP A 557 -9.76 21.21 14.92
N ALA A 558 -9.98 20.24 15.83
CA ALA A 558 -8.91 19.51 16.47
C ALA A 558 -8.06 18.73 15.46
N TYR A 559 -8.71 18.01 14.53
CA TYR A 559 -8.04 17.28 13.45
C TYR A 559 -7.16 18.20 12.59
N LEU A 560 -7.70 19.33 12.13
CA LEU A 560 -6.98 20.31 11.32
C LEU A 560 -5.86 20.99 12.09
N THR A 561 -6.08 21.35 13.35
CA THR A 561 -5.07 21.96 14.21
C THR A 561 -3.89 21.02 14.45
N ILE A 562 -4.16 19.73 14.71
CA ILE A 562 -3.13 18.69 14.84
C ILE A 562 -2.37 18.53 13.52
N LYS A 563 -3.05 18.44 12.38
CA LYS A 563 -2.42 18.32 11.06
C LYS A 563 -1.51 19.53 10.78
N ASN A 564 -2.01 20.74 10.97
CA ASN A 564 -1.26 21.97 10.78
C ASN A 564 -0.03 22.01 11.71
N THR A 565 -0.21 21.69 13.00
CA THR A 565 0.90 21.64 13.97
C THR A 565 1.99 20.63 13.55
N LEU A 566 1.59 19.44 13.07
CA LEU A 566 2.53 18.43 12.57
C LEU A 566 3.22 18.85 11.27
N GLU A 567 2.58 19.62 10.41
CA GLU A 567 3.18 20.18 9.18
C GLU A 567 4.17 21.30 9.51
N THR A 568 3.80 22.25 10.37
CA THR A 568 4.71 23.30 10.86
C THR A 568 5.94 22.69 11.53
N MET A 569 5.76 21.62 12.32
CA MET A 569 6.87 20.89 12.95
C MET A 569 7.85 20.29 11.92
N LYS A 570 7.37 19.88 10.74
CA LYS A 570 8.22 19.40 9.63
C LYS A 570 8.92 20.54 8.91
N GLU A 571 8.26 21.68 8.78
CA GLU A 571 8.75 22.86 8.07
C GLU A 571 9.89 23.56 8.83
N THR A 572 9.72 23.77 10.14
CA THR A 572 10.69 24.50 10.94
C THR A 572 12.03 23.76 11.04
N SER A 573 13.12 24.51 11.13
CA SER A 573 14.46 23.98 11.43
C SER A 573 14.86 24.21 12.89
N ASP A 574 14.12 25.02 13.65
CA ASP A 574 14.38 25.30 15.06
C ASP A 574 13.97 24.11 15.95
N ASN A 575 14.92 23.59 16.74
CA ASN A 575 14.68 22.45 17.63
C ASN A 575 13.80 22.81 18.83
N GLN A 576 13.86 24.04 19.34
CA GLN A 576 13.05 24.47 20.48
C GLN A 576 11.58 24.64 20.06
N GLU A 577 11.36 25.23 18.89
CA GLU A 577 10.04 25.33 18.28
C GLU A 577 9.46 23.94 17.98
N LYS A 578 10.28 23.01 17.43
CA LYS A 578 9.86 21.61 17.20
C LYS A 578 9.37 20.92 18.45
N GLU A 579 10.08 21.03 19.57
CA GLU A 579 9.65 20.38 20.81
C GLU A 579 8.37 21.02 21.37
N THR A 580 8.21 22.33 21.22
CA THR A 580 6.98 23.04 21.60
C THR A 580 5.78 22.58 20.75
N LEU A 581 5.94 22.50 19.43
CA LEU A 581 4.92 22.01 18.50
C LEU A 581 4.60 20.54 18.74
N LYS A 582 5.61 19.72 19.03
CA LYS A 582 5.45 18.30 19.36
C LYS A 582 4.64 18.11 20.62
N GLN A 583 4.89 18.90 21.67
CA GLN A 583 4.10 18.86 22.90
C GLN A 583 2.65 19.30 22.65
N LYS A 584 2.44 20.40 21.92
CA LYS A 584 1.09 20.85 21.52
C LYS A 584 0.34 19.76 20.75
N ALA A 585 0.98 19.13 19.76
CA ALA A 585 0.39 18.05 18.99
C ALA A 585 0.08 16.82 19.87
N LEU A 586 0.93 16.49 20.84
CA LEU A 586 0.73 15.40 21.79
C LEU A 586 -0.50 15.66 22.67
N ASP A 587 -0.57 16.82 23.32
CA ASP A 587 -1.66 17.17 24.23
C ASP A 587 -3.02 17.16 23.52
N MET A 588 -3.08 17.72 22.31
CA MET A 588 -4.29 17.68 21.48
C MET A 588 -4.63 16.27 21.02
N SER A 589 -3.64 15.47 20.60
CA SER A 589 -3.87 14.09 20.18
C SER A 589 -4.42 13.24 21.32
N LEU A 590 -3.94 13.43 22.55
CA LEU A 590 -4.44 12.75 23.75
C LEU A 590 -5.85 13.20 24.09
N LYS A 591 -6.12 14.52 24.11
CA LYS A 591 -7.45 15.08 24.42
C LYS A 591 -8.54 14.53 23.49
N TYR A 592 -8.27 14.46 22.19
CA TYR A 592 -9.25 14.04 21.18
C TYR A 592 -9.14 12.55 20.79
N HIS A 593 -8.27 11.80 21.47
CA HIS A 593 -8.02 10.38 21.25
C HIS A 593 -7.58 10.03 19.82
N PHE A 594 -6.79 10.89 19.19
CA PHE A 594 -6.26 10.63 17.86
C PHE A 594 -4.91 9.89 17.92
N VAL A 595 -4.78 8.83 17.12
CA VAL A 595 -3.49 8.19 16.83
C VAL A 595 -2.77 8.96 15.73
N THR A 596 -1.69 9.63 16.09
CA THR A 596 -0.91 10.53 15.24
C THR A 596 0.57 10.13 15.26
N PRO A 597 1.47 10.80 14.53
CA PRO A 597 2.90 10.49 14.58
C PRO A 597 3.52 10.56 15.99
N VAL A 598 2.90 11.29 16.94
CA VAL A 598 3.38 11.49 18.33
C VAL A 598 2.66 10.63 19.38
N THR A 599 1.53 10.01 19.03
CA THR A 599 0.79 9.08 19.92
C THR A 599 0.80 7.65 19.39
N SER A 600 0.34 6.72 20.20
CA SER A 600 0.07 5.33 19.82
C SER A 600 -1.11 4.81 20.61
N MET A 601 -1.82 3.84 20.05
CA MET A 601 -2.91 3.17 20.75
C MET A 601 -2.44 1.80 21.22
N LEU A 602 -2.76 1.49 22.47
CA LEU A 602 -2.41 0.25 23.14
C LEU A 602 -3.68 -0.43 23.64
N VAL A 603 -3.82 -1.72 23.34
CA VAL A 603 -4.86 -2.58 23.88
C VAL A 603 -4.16 -3.73 24.59
N VAL A 604 -4.53 -4.02 25.83
CA VAL A 604 -3.97 -5.15 26.59
C VAL A 604 -5.12 -5.97 27.15
N LYS A 605 -5.11 -7.28 26.86
CA LYS A 605 -5.92 -8.25 27.58
C LYS A 605 -5.13 -8.64 28.85
N PRO A 606 -5.57 -8.27 30.06
CA PRO A 606 -4.99 -8.79 31.29
C PRO A 606 -5.17 -10.31 31.37
N ASP A 607 -4.21 -11.02 31.97
CA ASP A 607 -4.34 -12.44 32.26
C ASP A 607 -5.49 -12.64 33.26
N GLU A 608 -6.42 -13.55 32.95
CA GLU A 608 -7.31 -14.08 33.97
C GLU A 608 -6.50 -15.10 34.78
N PRO A 609 -6.52 -15.07 36.12
CA PRO A 609 -6.00 -16.18 36.89
C PRO A 609 -6.78 -17.42 36.49
N GLU A 610 -6.10 -18.45 35.97
CA GLU A 610 -6.70 -19.75 35.71
C GLU A 610 -7.41 -20.21 36.99
N LYS A 611 -8.74 -20.30 36.94
CA LYS A 611 -9.49 -21.05 37.95
C LYS A 611 -9.12 -22.51 37.75
N ASN A 612 -8.12 -22.97 38.49
CA ASN A 612 -7.90 -24.39 38.68
C ASN A 612 -9.16 -24.98 39.32
N ALA A 613 -9.84 -25.84 38.56
CA ALA A 613 -10.79 -26.78 39.11
C ALA A 613 -10.01 -27.80 39.93
N GLY A 614 -10.26 -27.81 41.23
CA GLY A 614 -9.70 -28.78 42.17
C GLY A 614 -8.72 -28.14 43.14
N ASP A 615 -9.24 -27.56 44.22
CA ASP A 615 -8.74 -28.00 45.52
C ASP A 615 -9.84 -27.90 46.57
N LEU A 616 -9.95 -29.00 47.32
CA LEU A 616 -10.86 -29.17 48.43
C LEU A 616 -10.41 -28.29 49.59
N ILE A 617 -11.40 -27.77 50.30
CA ILE A 617 -11.25 -27.12 51.59
C ILE A 617 -10.57 -28.09 52.55
N GLU A 618 -9.39 -27.74 53.05
CA GLU A 618 -9.00 -28.07 54.41
C GLU A 618 -8.23 -26.89 55.03
N ASP A 619 -8.70 -26.57 56.23
CA ASP A 619 -8.35 -25.50 57.14
C ASP A 619 -7.31 -26.05 58.12
N ASP A 620 -6.15 -25.40 58.26
CA ASP A 620 -5.56 -25.15 59.58
C ASP A 620 -4.45 -24.09 59.46
N GLY A 621 -4.40 -23.20 60.45
CA GLY A 621 -3.50 -22.06 60.49
C GLY A 621 -2.16 -22.33 61.16
N SER A 622 -1.23 -21.39 61.00
CA SER A 622 -0.55 -20.70 62.11
C SER A 622 0.67 -19.90 61.61
N GLU A 623 0.98 -18.89 62.41
CA GLU A 623 1.87 -17.76 62.21
C GLU A 623 3.36 -18.12 62.14
N ALA A 624 4.15 -17.26 61.48
CA ALA A 624 5.12 -16.38 62.13
C ALA A 624 6.31 -16.02 61.23
N GLU A 625 6.64 -14.74 61.25
CA GLU A 625 7.83 -14.13 60.67
C GLU A 625 9.12 -14.59 61.36
N SER A 626 10.22 -14.66 60.61
CA SER A 626 11.36 -13.74 60.76
C SER A 626 12.73 -14.37 60.50
N SER A 627 13.59 -13.46 60.04
CA SER A 627 15.04 -13.42 60.21
C SER A 627 15.94 -14.04 59.13
N ALA A 628 16.75 -13.13 58.61
CA ALA A 628 17.76 -13.30 57.59
C ALA A 628 19.08 -13.83 58.17
N SER A 629 19.93 -14.40 57.31
CA SER A 629 21.37 -14.18 57.44
C SER A 629 22.07 -14.19 56.06
N LYS A 630 22.95 -13.19 55.90
CA LYS A 630 23.80 -12.89 54.75
C LYS A 630 25.15 -13.62 54.88
N SER A 631 25.75 -14.01 53.76
CA SER A 631 27.17 -13.80 53.40
C SER A 631 27.40 -14.43 52.01
N ARG A 632 28.27 -14.00 51.09
CA ARG A 632 29.35 -13.01 50.98
C ARG A 632 29.59 -12.81 49.46
N GLY A 633 29.95 -11.60 49.01
CA GLY A 633 30.32 -11.28 47.60
C GLY A 633 31.68 -11.88 47.16
N PRO A 634 32.37 -11.44 46.06
CA PRO A 634 32.21 -10.16 45.34
C PRO A 634 32.31 -10.20 43.78
N SER A 635 32.08 -9.02 43.22
CA SER A 635 32.35 -8.46 41.87
C SER A 635 33.29 -9.17 40.89
N ARG A 636 32.88 -9.29 39.62
CA ARG A 636 33.77 -9.12 38.44
C ARG A 636 33.03 -8.79 37.12
N LYS A 637 33.40 -7.61 36.60
CA LYS A 637 33.59 -7.16 35.20
C LYS A 637 32.61 -7.55 34.07
N MET A 638 32.19 -6.47 33.38
CA MET A 638 31.54 -6.38 32.08
C MET A 638 32.24 -7.20 30.98
N VAL A 639 31.45 -7.95 30.20
CA VAL A 639 31.69 -8.22 28.77
C VAL A 639 30.34 -8.24 28.07
N HIS A 640 30.26 -7.47 26.97
CA HIS A 640 29.13 -7.38 26.06
C HIS A 640 28.73 -8.76 25.48
N SER A 641 27.44 -9.11 25.54
CA SER A 641 26.87 -10.17 24.70
C SER A 641 25.73 -9.60 23.85
N ALA A 642 25.92 -9.73 22.53
CA ALA A 642 24.94 -9.39 21.52
C ALA A 642 23.83 -10.45 21.52
N SER A 643 22.59 -10.04 21.78
CA SER A 643 21.42 -10.91 21.71
C SER A 643 20.85 -10.92 20.29
N VAL A 644 21.10 -12.01 19.59
CA VAL A 644 20.51 -12.35 18.29
C VAL A 644 19.03 -12.71 18.51
N GLN A 645 18.13 -11.90 17.98
CA GLN A 645 16.69 -12.20 17.93
C GLN A 645 16.42 -13.36 16.96
N ARG A 646 15.98 -14.50 17.49
CA ARG A 646 15.30 -15.56 16.71
C ARG A 646 13.82 -15.20 16.60
N SER A 647 13.38 -14.85 15.39
CA SER A 647 11.96 -14.79 15.02
C SER A 647 11.53 -16.14 14.44
N SER A 648 10.67 -16.87 15.16
CA SER A 648 10.00 -18.07 14.69
C SER A 648 8.58 -17.73 14.23
N GLY A 649 8.40 -17.68 12.91
CA GLY A 649 7.11 -17.69 12.21
C GLY A 649 7.39 -18.25 10.81
N SER A 650 6.97 -19.49 10.57
CA SER A 650 7.31 -20.24 9.35
C SER A 650 6.76 -19.54 8.10
N PRO A 651 7.59 -19.25 7.08
CA PRO A 651 7.10 -18.83 5.78
C PRO A 651 6.48 -20.03 5.06
N GLY A 652 5.27 -19.87 4.52
CA GLY A 652 4.69 -20.82 3.56
C GLY A 652 5.63 -21.05 2.37
N PHE A 653 5.64 -22.27 1.84
CA PHE A 653 6.51 -22.64 0.72
C PHE A 653 6.15 -21.84 -0.55
N SER A 654 7.14 -21.32 -1.27
CA SER A 654 6.96 -20.65 -2.57
C SER A 654 8.11 -21.00 -3.51
N GLY A 655 7.83 -21.40 -4.75
CA GLY A 655 8.85 -21.75 -5.75
C GLY A 655 8.47 -21.24 -7.14
N PHE A 656 9.43 -20.71 -7.90
CA PHE A 656 9.21 -20.26 -9.28
C PHE A 656 10.44 -20.38 -10.17
N ALA A 657 10.22 -20.36 -11.48
CA ALA A 657 11.26 -20.41 -12.50
C ALA A 657 10.86 -19.55 -13.71
N ASP A 658 11.67 -18.53 -14.03
CA ASP A 658 11.22 -17.45 -14.93
C ASP A 658 12.31 -16.89 -15.86
N ASN A 659 13.58 -17.22 -15.64
CA ASN A 659 14.68 -16.93 -16.57
C ASN A 659 15.57 -18.19 -16.68
N ASP A 660 16.74 -18.16 -17.31
CA ASP A 660 17.48 -19.29 -17.90
C ASP A 660 17.92 -20.52 -17.06
N PRO A 661 17.15 -21.61 -17.10
CA PRO A 661 16.25 -21.94 -16.00
C PRO A 661 16.87 -21.52 -14.64
N HIS A 662 16.67 -20.26 -14.28
CA HIS A 662 16.94 -19.64 -13.01
C HIS A 662 15.74 -19.95 -12.09
N PHE A 663 15.95 -20.87 -11.17
CA PHE A 663 15.02 -21.25 -10.12
C PHE A 663 15.21 -20.37 -8.89
N LEU A 664 14.11 -20.02 -8.23
CA LEU A 664 14.11 -19.42 -6.91
C LEU A 664 13.13 -20.21 -6.02
N ILE A 665 13.67 -20.94 -5.04
CA ILE A 665 12.93 -21.88 -4.20
C ILE A 665 13.01 -21.44 -2.74
N THR A 666 11.86 -21.19 -2.12
CA THR A 666 11.75 -20.97 -0.68
C THR A 666 11.66 -22.32 0.01
N VAL A 667 12.63 -22.64 0.87
CA VAL A 667 12.67 -23.90 1.63
C VAL A 667 12.51 -23.63 3.12
N LYS A 668 11.81 -24.53 3.83
CA LYS A 668 11.63 -24.41 5.29
C LYS A 668 13.00 -24.47 5.98
N GLY A 669 13.23 -23.59 6.95
CA GLY A 669 14.49 -23.51 7.70
C GLY A 669 15.58 -22.62 7.10
N SER A 670 15.34 -21.97 5.95
CA SER A 670 16.21 -20.92 5.40
C SER A 670 15.63 -19.51 5.58
N ASN A 671 16.47 -18.54 5.92
CA ASN A 671 16.09 -17.12 6.03
C ASN A 671 16.10 -16.35 4.69
N LYS A 672 16.61 -16.98 3.61
CA LYS A 672 16.59 -16.48 2.24
C LYS A 672 16.19 -17.62 1.29
N PRO A 673 15.51 -17.34 0.16
CA PRO A 673 15.28 -18.38 -0.84
C PRO A 673 16.59 -18.91 -1.43
N VAL A 674 16.58 -20.13 -1.92
CA VAL A 674 17.70 -20.77 -2.61
C VAL A 674 17.53 -20.55 -4.12
N CYS A 675 18.58 -20.10 -4.80
CA CYS A 675 18.59 -19.89 -6.24
C CYS A 675 19.61 -20.78 -6.94
N PHE A 676 19.25 -21.34 -8.08
CA PHE A 676 20.14 -22.14 -8.91
C PHE A 676 19.72 -22.07 -10.38
N ASP A 677 20.61 -22.48 -11.26
CA ASP A 677 20.41 -22.42 -12.70
C ASP A 677 20.32 -23.86 -13.24
N VAL A 678 19.69 -24.13 -14.38
CA VAL A 678 19.70 -25.47 -15.02
C VAL A 678 20.01 -25.35 -16.51
N ASN A 679 21.27 -25.43 -16.90
CA ASN A 679 21.64 -25.16 -18.29
C ASN A 679 21.28 -26.31 -19.25
N GLY A 680 20.00 -26.48 -19.58
CA GLY A 680 19.49 -27.45 -20.55
C GLY A 680 19.60 -26.99 -22.00
N ASN A 681 19.50 -27.92 -22.95
CA ASN A 681 19.60 -27.60 -24.37
C ASN A 681 18.28 -27.07 -24.94
N PRO A 682 18.31 -26.16 -25.93
CA PRO A 682 17.10 -25.75 -26.63
C PRO A 682 16.36 -26.95 -27.21
N GLY A 683 15.07 -27.09 -26.86
CA GLY A 683 14.26 -28.25 -27.22
C GLY A 683 14.06 -29.25 -26.09
N ASP A 684 14.94 -29.26 -25.07
CA ASP A 684 14.78 -30.12 -23.90
C ASP A 684 13.48 -29.81 -23.15
N LEU A 685 12.89 -30.85 -22.58
CA LEU A 685 11.68 -30.79 -21.77
C LEU A 685 12.03 -31.28 -20.36
N TYR A 686 11.70 -30.50 -19.34
CA TYR A 686 11.96 -30.85 -17.95
C TYR A 686 10.68 -30.89 -17.13
N GLN A 687 10.59 -31.85 -16.22
CA GLN A 687 9.52 -31.94 -15.23
C GLN A 687 9.80 -30.99 -14.05
N LEU A 688 8.95 -29.98 -13.90
CA LEU A 688 9.05 -28.97 -12.83
C LEU A 688 8.37 -29.42 -11.54
N LEU A 689 7.19 -30.02 -11.67
CA LEU A 689 6.37 -30.51 -10.57
C LEU A 689 5.68 -31.80 -11.00
N TRP A 690 5.71 -32.81 -10.13
CA TRP A 690 4.91 -34.02 -10.24
C TRP A 690 4.39 -34.37 -8.86
N ASP A 691 3.07 -34.41 -8.70
CA ASP A 691 2.43 -34.84 -7.48
C ASP A 691 1.47 -36.00 -7.80
N PRO A 692 1.82 -37.24 -7.43
CA PRO A 692 1.02 -38.41 -7.76
C PRO A 692 -0.27 -38.52 -6.95
N ASP A 693 -0.37 -37.89 -5.77
CA ASP A 693 -1.59 -37.94 -4.95
C ASP A 693 -2.63 -36.92 -5.41
N SER A 694 -2.17 -35.79 -5.95
CA SER A 694 -3.02 -34.76 -6.53
C SER A 694 -3.26 -34.93 -8.02
N ASP A 695 -2.59 -35.91 -8.64
CA ASP A 695 -2.53 -36.07 -10.09
C ASP A 695 -2.18 -34.76 -10.82
N ILE A 696 -1.09 -34.11 -10.43
CA ILE A 696 -0.63 -32.86 -11.06
C ILE A 696 0.75 -33.09 -11.67
N THR A 697 0.87 -32.84 -12.97
CA THR A 697 2.16 -32.83 -13.67
C THR A 697 2.39 -31.51 -14.38
N VAL A 698 3.56 -30.91 -14.18
CA VAL A 698 3.97 -29.66 -14.85
C VAL A 698 5.31 -29.86 -15.53
N ASN A 699 5.33 -29.68 -16.85
CA ASN A 699 6.51 -29.82 -17.69
C ASN A 699 6.84 -28.50 -18.39
N ALA A 700 8.10 -28.27 -18.72
CA ALA A 700 8.55 -27.03 -19.34
C ALA A 700 9.51 -27.28 -20.50
N LYS A 701 9.30 -26.57 -21.61
CA LYS A 701 10.15 -26.64 -22.82
C LYS A 701 11.17 -25.51 -22.86
N ILE A 702 12.43 -25.85 -23.09
CA ILE A 702 13.53 -24.89 -23.20
C ILE A 702 13.65 -24.33 -24.62
N VAL A 703 13.90 -23.03 -24.74
CA VAL A 703 14.21 -22.32 -26.00
C VAL A 703 15.45 -21.45 -25.86
N ALA A 704 16.25 -21.34 -26.91
CA ALA A 704 17.44 -20.49 -26.92
C ALA A 704 17.14 -19.02 -27.24
N ARG A 705 18.05 -18.15 -26.81
CA ARG A 705 18.19 -16.77 -27.30
C ARG A 705 18.36 -16.72 -28.83
N LYS A 706 17.77 -15.71 -29.49
CA LYS A 706 17.85 -15.45 -30.94
C LYS A 706 19.30 -15.11 -31.33
N GLY A 707 19.77 -15.66 -32.46
CA GLY A 707 21.14 -15.45 -32.97
C GLY A 707 22.22 -16.32 -32.32
N SER A 708 21.84 -17.35 -31.57
CA SER A 708 22.78 -18.31 -30.96
C SER A 708 23.27 -19.33 -31.98
N THR A 709 24.24 -18.97 -32.81
CA THR A 709 25.02 -19.92 -33.60
C THR A 709 26.43 -20.01 -33.03
N LYS A 710 26.82 -21.21 -32.58
CA LYS A 710 28.18 -21.65 -32.18
C LYS A 710 28.73 -21.14 -30.83
N THR A 711 28.39 -21.85 -29.75
CA THR A 711 29.27 -22.44 -28.71
C THR A 711 28.40 -22.89 -27.52
N TRP A 712 28.41 -24.19 -27.23
CA TRP A 712 27.44 -24.89 -26.36
C TRP A 712 27.48 -24.51 -24.86
N ASN A 713 28.44 -23.69 -24.42
CA ASN A 713 28.72 -23.51 -22.99
C ASN A 713 28.27 -22.17 -22.35
N LYS A 714 27.62 -21.24 -23.07
CA LYS A 714 27.16 -19.94 -22.50
C LYS A 714 25.89 -19.36 -23.15
N THR A 715 25.06 -20.18 -23.81
CA THR A 715 23.88 -19.68 -24.52
C THR A 715 22.70 -19.54 -23.58
N LYS A 716 22.20 -18.31 -23.43
CA LYS A 716 21.04 -18.12 -22.56
C LYS A 716 19.79 -18.82 -23.09
N THR A 717 19.14 -19.63 -22.28
CA THR A 717 17.88 -20.32 -22.55
C THR A 717 16.71 -19.75 -21.73
N TYR A 718 15.48 -20.16 -22.05
CA TYR A 718 14.24 -19.68 -21.43
C TYR A 718 13.17 -20.77 -21.50
N PHE A 719 12.11 -20.71 -20.68
CA PHE A 719 10.94 -21.55 -20.89
C PHE A 719 10.10 -21.02 -22.05
N GLY A 720 10.10 -21.72 -23.18
CA GLY A 720 9.31 -21.36 -24.35
C GLY A 720 7.85 -21.81 -24.26
N ALA A 721 7.56 -22.81 -23.44
CA ALA A 721 6.21 -23.26 -23.12
C ALA A 721 6.17 -24.00 -21.79
N ILE A 722 5.02 -23.93 -21.10
CA ILE A 722 4.70 -24.74 -19.93
C ILE A 722 3.50 -25.63 -20.27
N GLY A 723 3.58 -26.92 -19.95
CA GLY A 723 2.48 -27.87 -19.98
C GLY A 723 2.03 -28.19 -18.55
N PHE A 724 0.73 -28.25 -18.33
CA PHE A 724 0.09 -28.57 -17.07
C PHE A 724 -0.95 -29.67 -17.32
N LEU A 725 -0.91 -30.72 -16.50
CA LEU A 725 -1.78 -31.88 -16.58
C LEU A 725 -2.46 -32.11 -15.24
N HIS A 726 -3.77 -32.39 -15.28
CA HIS A 726 -4.55 -32.88 -14.15
C HIS A 726 -5.78 -33.63 -14.67
N GLY A 727 -5.98 -34.90 -14.27
CA GLY A 727 -7.05 -35.74 -14.80
C GLY A 727 -6.98 -35.87 -16.32
N ASN A 728 -8.05 -35.49 -17.03
CA ASN A 728 -8.08 -35.41 -18.49
C ASN A 728 -7.72 -34.02 -19.04
N THR A 729 -7.53 -33.04 -18.16
CA THR A 729 -7.23 -31.66 -18.53
C THR A 729 -5.78 -31.51 -18.92
N ARG A 730 -5.54 -30.92 -20.10
CA ARG A 730 -4.21 -30.67 -20.67
C ARG A 730 -4.10 -29.20 -21.06
N VAL A 731 -3.25 -28.44 -20.37
CA VAL A 731 -3.05 -27.00 -20.62
C VAL A 731 -1.63 -26.76 -21.09
N LYS A 732 -1.45 -26.16 -22.27
CA LYS A 732 -0.16 -25.75 -22.83
C LYS A 732 -0.13 -24.25 -23.05
N VAL A 733 0.70 -23.55 -22.29
CA VAL A 733 0.85 -22.10 -22.35
C VAL A 733 2.17 -21.74 -22.99
N GLY A 734 2.13 -21.00 -24.09
CA GLY A 734 3.31 -20.40 -24.73
C GLY A 734 3.15 -18.90 -24.92
N PRO A 735 4.22 -18.19 -25.31
CA PRO A 735 4.22 -16.73 -25.44
C PRO A 735 3.34 -16.20 -26.57
N HIS A 736 2.80 -17.05 -27.45
CA HIS A 736 1.96 -16.64 -28.58
C HIS A 736 0.57 -17.27 -28.56
N SER A 737 0.43 -18.48 -28.02
CA SER A 737 -0.80 -19.25 -27.99
C SER A 737 -0.96 -19.97 -26.66
N ILE A 738 -2.20 -20.19 -26.26
CA ILE A 738 -2.59 -20.99 -25.10
C ILE A 738 -3.47 -22.11 -25.64
N LYS A 739 -3.16 -23.37 -25.38
CA LYS A 739 -4.00 -24.52 -25.76
C LYS A 739 -4.53 -25.17 -24.50
N ILE A 740 -5.84 -25.38 -24.43
CA ILE A 740 -6.50 -26.07 -23.31
C ILE A 740 -7.33 -27.19 -23.95
N ASN A 741 -6.95 -28.43 -23.66
CA ASN A 741 -7.40 -29.63 -24.36
C ASN A 741 -7.22 -29.44 -25.88
N ASP A 742 -8.31 -29.48 -26.65
CA ASP A 742 -8.26 -29.29 -28.11
C ASP A 742 -8.51 -27.85 -28.57
N LYS A 743 -8.87 -26.94 -27.66
CA LYS A 743 -9.19 -25.55 -28.00
C LYS A 743 -7.97 -24.64 -27.87
N THR A 744 -7.79 -23.78 -28.87
CA THR A 744 -6.70 -22.78 -28.88
C THR A 744 -7.24 -21.39 -28.56
N TYR A 745 -6.62 -20.75 -27.57
CA TYR A 745 -6.90 -19.41 -27.09
C TYR A 745 -5.73 -18.48 -27.37
N ASN A 746 -6.01 -17.18 -27.40
CA ASN A 746 -5.02 -16.14 -27.61
C ASN A 746 -4.98 -15.18 -26.40
N TRP A 747 -3.89 -14.42 -26.31
CA TRP A 747 -3.64 -13.50 -25.21
C TRP A 747 -4.38 -12.15 -25.30
N ARG A 748 -5.37 -11.97 -26.18
CA ARG A 748 -5.98 -10.65 -26.47
C ARG A 748 -7.15 -10.28 -25.58
N GLN A 749 -7.76 -11.24 -24.90
CA GLN A 749 -8.94 -11.05 -24.06
C GLN A 749 -8.78 -11.80 -22.74
N ASN A 750 -9.56 -11.38 -21.74
CA ASN A 750 -9.69 -12.14 -20.51
C ASN A 750 -10.61 -13.34 -20.77
N THR A 751 -10.29 -14.51 -20.25
CA THR A 751 -11.14 -15.70 -20.44
C THR A 751 -11.00 -16.60 -19.22
N VAL A 752 -12.13 -16.96 -18.62
CA VAL A 752 -12.19 -17.93 -17.52
C VAL A 752 -12.75 -19.22 -18.08
N ILE A 753 -12.09 -20.34 -17.81
CA ILE A 753 -12.41 -21.66 -18.36
C ILE A 753 -12.38 -22.65 -17.20
N SER A 754 -13.51 -23.29 -16.92
CA SER A 754 -13.59 -24.39 -15.98
C SER A 754 -13.66 -25.70 -16.76
N THR A 755 -12.80 -26.66 -16.42
CA THR A 755 -12.81 -27.99 -17.04
C THR A 755 -13.64 -28.97 -16.20
N THR A 756 -13.99 -30.11 -16.81
CA THR A 756 -14.76 -31.18 -16.15
C THR A 756 -14.00 -31.80 -14.96
N ASP A 757 -12.68 -31.71 -14.96
CA ASP A 757 -11.83 -32.22 -13.87
C ASP A 757 -11.63 -31.18 -12.74
N GLY A 758 -12.46 -30.13 -12.69
CA GLY A 758 -12.39 -29.12 -11.64
C GLY A 758 -11.20 -28.16 -11.75
N VAL A 759 -10.56 -28.06 -12.91
CA VAL A 759 -9.47 -27.10 -13.16
C VAL A 759 -10.05 -25.78 -13.64
N LYS A 760 -9.77 -24.70 -12.91
CA LYS A 760 -10.11 -23.33 -13.34
C LYS A 760 -8.87 -22.69 -13.98
N VAL A 761 -8.94 -22.45 -15.28
CA VAL A 761 -7.91 -21.74 -16.05
C VAL A 761 -8.39 -20.33 -16.36
N THR A 762 -7.69 -19.31 -15.84
CA THR A 762 -7.98 -17.90 -16.15
C THR A 762 -6.87 -17.30 -16.99
N ILE A 763 -7.20 -16.89 -18.21
CA ILE A 763 -6.32 -16.16 -19.11
C ILE A 763 -6.50 -14.67 -18.83
N HIS A 764 -5.46 -14.00 -18.35
CA HIS A 764 -5.44 -12.55 -18.22
C HIS A 764 -4.79 -11.92 -19.45
N LYS A 765 -5.52 -10.99 -20.09
CA LYS A 765 -5.13 -10.30 -21.31
C LYS A 765 -3.70 -9.78 -21.22
N LYS A 766 -2.87 -10.21 -22.18
CA LYS A 766 -1.44 -9.85 -22.34
C LYS A 766 -0.51 -10.16 -21.15
N ARG A 767 -1.00 -10.67 -20.00
CA ARG A 767 -0.23 -10.76 -18.75
C ARG A 767 0.17 -12.19 -18.37
N ASN A 768 -0.75 -13.02 -17.91
CA ASN A 768 -0.47 -14.37 -17.39
C ASN A 768 -1.69 -15.30 -17.55
N VAL A 769 -1.48 -16.59 -17.30
CA VAL A 769 -2.53 -17.61 -17.14
C VAL A 769 -2.46 -18.14 -15.72
N THR A 770 -3.55 -18.10 -14.96
CA THR A 770 -3.66 -18.78 -13.66
C THR A 770 -4.39 -20.11 -13.82
N ILE A 771 -3.94 -21.12 -13.09
CA ILE A 771 -4.49 -22.47 -13.08
C ILE A 771 -4.75 -22.83 -11.61
N GLY A 772 -6.01 -22.96 -11.23
CA GLY A 772 -6.43 -23.44 -9.92
C GLY A 772 -6.93 -24.89 -10.01
N VAL A 773 -6.51 -25.73 -9.06
CA VAL A 773 -6.96 -27.13 -8.92
C VAL A 773 -7.46 -27.35 -7.49
N GLY A 774 -8.77 -27.46 -7.32
CA GLY A 774 -9.38 -27.60 -5.98
C GLY A 774 -9.06 -26.44 -5.03
N ASN A 775 -9.09 -26.71 -3.72
CA ASN A 775 -8.80 -25.73 -2.67
C ASN A 775 -7.29 -25.77 -2.32
N GLY A 776 -6.58 -24.66 -2.51
CA GLY A 776 -5.20 -24.48 -2.05
C GLY A 776 -4.09 -24.70 -3.08
N LYS A 777 -4.36 -25.26 -4.28
CA LYS A 777 -3.35 -25.43 -5.35
C LYS A 777 -3.59 -24.43 -6.47
N GLU A 778 -2.76 -23.40 -6.52
CA GLU A 778 -2.85 -22.33 -7.51
C GLU A 778 -1.49 -22.06 -8.15
N PHE A 779 -1.48 -22.02 -9.48
CA PHE A 779 -0.29 -21.84 -10.30
C PHE A 779 -0.47 -20.66 -11.25
N ALA A 780 0.61 -19.95 -11.56
CA ALA A 780 0.61 -18.89 -12.57
C ALA A 780 1.71 -19.09 -13.61
N ILE A 781 1.34 -18.91 -14.88
CA ILE A 781 2.24 -18.90 -16.02
C ILE A 781 2.29 -17.48 -16.60
N VAL A 782 3.38 -16.77 -16.35
CA VAL A 782 3.55 -15.35 -16.72
C VAL A 782 4.17 -15.22 -18.10
N ARG A 783 3.64 -14.31 -18.94
CA ARG A 783 4.10 -14.09 -20.31
C ARG A 783 5.10 -12.95 -20.39
N HIS A 784 6.26 -13.22 -20.97
CA HIS A 784 7.30 -12.22 -21.26
C HIS A 784 7.40 -11.95 -22.76
N ARG A 785 6.80 -10.85 -23.21
CA ARG A 785 6.76 -10.49 -24.64
C ARG A 785 7.95 -9.63 -25.03
N VAL A 786 8.68 -10.07 -26.04
CA VAL A 786 9.78 -9.33 -26.66
C VAL A 786 9.35 -8.86 -28.06
N LYS A 787 9.81 -7.67 -28.50
CA LYS A 787 9.53 -7.16 -29.85
C LYS A 787 10.01 -8.15 -30.93
N ARG A 788 9.21 -8.36 -31.99
CA ARG A 788 9.45 -9.38 -33.05
C ARG A 788 10.86 -9.28 -33.69
N ASN A 789 11.40 -8.07 -33.77
CA ASN A 789 12.71 -7.77 -34.38
C ASN A 789 13.83 -7.57 -33.35
N HIS A 790 13.65 -7.98 -32.10
CA HIS A 790 14.72 -7.87 -31.10
C HIS A 790 15.92 -8.73 -31.56
N PRO A 791 17.16 -8.20 -31.55
CA PRO A 791 18.32 -8.87 -32.15
C PRO A 791 18.72 -10.14 -31.40
N THR A 792 18.53 -10.16 -30.07
CA THR A 792 18.99 -11.26 -29.22
C THR A 792 17.87 -11.96 -28.43
N LYS A 793 16.93 -11.28 -27.78
CA LYS A 793 15.93 -11.94 -26.92
C LYS A 793 14.78 -12.62 -27.70
N VAL A 794 14.24 -13.70 -27.12
CA VAL A 794 13.00 -14.37 -27.56
C VAL A 794 11.87 -14.08 -26.57
N SER A 795 10.61 -14.18 -27.02
CA SER A 795 9.49 -14.18 -26.05
C SER A 795 9.46 -15.53 -25.34
N PHE A 796 9.17 -15.53 -24.05
CA PHE A 796 9.17 -16.72 -23.19
C PHE A 796 8.04 -16.63 -22.15
N VAL A 797 7.91 -17.67 -21.35
CA VAL A 797 7.00 -17.74 -20.21
C VAL A 797 7.78 -18.11 -18.94
N GLY A 798 7.21 -17.90 -17.77
CA GLY A 798 7.72 -18.52 -16.55
C GLY A 798 6.61 -19.02 -15.66
N PHE A 799 6.99 -19.89 -14.73
CA PHE A 799 6.09 -20.69 -13.92
C PHE A 799 6.25 -20.36 -12.44
N TYR A 800 5.12 -20.16 -11.77
CA TYR A 800 5.04 -19.76 -10.38
C TYR A 800 4.03 -20.64 -9.65
N ILE A 801 4.41 -21.18 -8.50
CA ILE A 801 3.48 -21.79 -7.56
C ILE A 801 2.99 -20.66 -6.63
N LEU A 802 1.72 -20.26 -6.75
CA LEU A 802 1.12 -19.17 -5.97
C LEU A 802 0.67 -19.67 -4.59
N SER A 803 -0.01 -20.82 -4.58
CA SER A 803 -0.23 -21.64 -3.40
C SER A 803 -0.06 -23.10 -3.79
N GLY A 804 0.59 -23.88 -2.94
CA GLY A 804 0.67 -25.33 -3.10
C GLY A 804 0.04 -26.06 -1.92
N ASP A 805 -0.79 -25.39 -1.14
CA ASP A 805 -1.46 -25.98 0.00
C ASP A 805 -2.31 -27.17 -0.49
N GLY A 806 -1.96 -28.36 -0.02
CA GLY A 806 -2.53 -29.62 -0.49
C GLY A 806 -1.70 -30.42 -1.50
N LEU A 807 -0.53 -29.93 -1.94
CA LEU A 807 0.47 -30.77 -2.62
C LEU A 807 1.00 -31.81 -1.64
N SER A 808 1.07 -33.07 -2.06
CA SER A 808 1.40 -34.18 -1.17
C SER A 808 2.86 -34.21 -0.75
N SER A 809 3.16 -34.97 0.31
CA SER A 809 4.53 -35.28 0.73
C SER A 809 5.34 -36.06 -0.33
N ARG A 810 4.67 -36.63 -1.33
CA ARG A 810 5.27 -37.32 -2.47
C ARG A 810 5.55 -36.41 -3.67
N SER A 811 5.22 -35.12 -3.57
CA SER A 811 5.50 -34.13 -4.61
C SER A 811 7.01 -34.09 -4.94
N HIS A 812 7.30 -34.16 -6.23
CA HIS A 812 8.66 -34.23 -6.77
C HIS A 812 8.83 -33.37 -8.03
N GLY A 813 10.00 -33.47 -8.69
CA GLY A 813 10.39 -32.62 -9.81
C GLY A 813 11.42 -31.54 -9.42
N LEU A 814 11.85 -30.71 -10.39
CA LEU A 814 12.87 -29.68 -10.15
C LEU A 814 12.47 -28.63 -9.10
N ILE A 815 11.17 -28.40 -8.91
CA ILE A 815 10.61 -27.51 -7.88
C ILE A 815 9.90 -28.31 -6.79
N GLY A 816 9.08 -29.30 -7.17
CA GLY A 816 8.18 -30.00 -6.25
C GLY A 816 8.87 -30.74 -5.11
N GLN A 817 10.10 -31.23 -5.33
CA GLN A 817 10.87 -31.98 -4.33
C GLN A 817 11.18 -31.21 -3.03
N PHE A 818 11.03 -29.89 -3.05
CA PHE A 818 11.35 -29.03 -1.92
C PHE A 818 10.15 -28.66 -1.06
N PHE A 819 8.92 -28.98 -1.50
CA PHE A 819 7.68 -28.53 -0.86
C PHE A 819 7.59 -28.94 0.62
N HIS A 820 8.01 -30.18 0.92
CA HIS A 820 8.02 -30.76 2.26
C HIS A 820 9.43 -30.98 2.83
N ARG A 821 10.48 -30.38 2.22
CA ARG A 821 11.86 -30.47 2.71
C ARG A 821 12.24 -29.27 3.56
N ALA A 822 12.87 -29.54 4.68
CA ALA A 822 13.50 -28.53 5.53
C ALA A 822 15.02 -28.60 5.40
N VAL A 823 15.67 -27.43 5.48
CA VAL A 823 17.12 -27.28 5.40
C VAL A 823 17.65 -26.55 6.63
N ASN A 824 18.93 -26.73 6.93
CA ASN A 824 19.67 -25.96 7.91
C ASN A 824 20.88 -25.32 7.20
N ILE A 825 21.16 -24.05 7.49
CA ILE A 825 22.27 -23.32 6.88
C ILE A 825 23.27 -22.94 7.96
N GLN A 826 24.48 -23.47 7.86
CA GLN A 826 25.61 -23.13 8.71
C GLN A 826 26.49 -22.12 7.99
N SER A 827 26.48 -20.88 8.48
CA SER A 827 27.40 -19.84 8.01
C SER A 827 28.69 -19.90 8.83
N PRO A 828 29.89 -19.81 8.22
CA PRO A 828 31.14 -19.78 8.99
C PRO A 828 31.16 -18.56 9.93
N THR A 829 31.52 -18.80 11.19
CA THR A 829 31.71 -17.76 12.21
C THR A 829 32.82 -16.79 11.79
N ALA A 830 32.54 -15.49 11.95
CA ALA A 830 33.18 -14.37 11.26
C ALA A 830 34.69 -14.18 11.52
N SER A 831 35.38 -13.75 10.46
CA SER A 831 36.42 -12.71 10.53
C SER A 831 36.02 -11.59 9.56
N PRO A 832 36.21 -10.29 9.86
CA PRO A 832 35.59 -9.16 9.13
C PRO A 832 36.13 -8.89 7.72
N ALA A 833 37.04 -9.72 7.22
CA ALA A 833 37.72 -9.54 5.95
C ALA A 833 37.51 -10.74 5.02
N SER A 834 36.27 -10.97 4.55
CA SER A 834 35.96 -11.74 3.33
C SER A 834 34.45 -11.89 3.17
N ALA A 835 33.85 -11.10 2.28
CA ALA A 835 32.47 -11.31 1.83
C ALA A 835 32.31 -12.52 0.89
N SER A 836 33.31 -13.42 0.80
CA SER A 836 33.35 -14.50 -0.20
C SER A 836 33.30 -15.92 0.36
N ASN A 837 33.23 -16.12 1.68
CA ASN A 837 33.21 -17.47 2.24
C ASN A 837 31.84 -18.15 2.02
N PRO A 838 31.81 -19.38 1.50
CA PRO A 838 30.56 -20.09 1.29
C PRO A 838 29.94 -20.59 2.60
N ALA A 839 28.60 -20.61 2.66
CA ALA A 839 27.84 -21.27 3.71
C ALA A 839 27.53 -22.72 3.30
N LEU A 840 27.26 -23.58 4.28
CA LEU A 840 26.90 -24.98 4.05
C LEU A 840 25.41 -25.20 4.35
N LEU A 841 24.69 -25.72 3.37
CA LEU A 841 23.28 -26.10 3.46
C LEU A 841 23.16 -27.61 3.67
N THR A 842 22.47 -28.04 4.73
CA THR A 842 22.20 -29.46 5.02
C THR A 842 20.69 -29.71 5.07
N PHE A 843 20.24 -30.87 4.59
CA PHE A 843 18.82 -31.26 4.67
C PHE A 843 18.51 -31.85 6.05
N GLN A 844 17.34 -31.52 6.60
CA GLN A 844 16.86 -32.10 7.86
C GLN A 844 16.16 -33.44 7.58
N GLY A 845 16.49 -34.50 8.35
CA GLY A 845 15.83 -35.82 8.27
C GLY A 845 16.77 -37.01 8.02
N ARG A 846 16.20 -38.20 7.77
CA ARG A 846 16.93 -39.50 7.66
C ARG A 846 17.83 -39.66 6.42
N PHE A 847 17.80 -38.74 5.46
CA PHE A 847 18.63 -38.83 4.26
C PHE A 847 19.98 -38.12 4.48
N ARG A 848 21.05 -38.90 4.69
CA ARG A 848 22.44 -38.42 4.78
C ARG A 848 22.93 -37.91 3.41
N LYS A 849 22.49 -36.73 2.98
CA LYS A 849 23.12 -36.01 1.87
C LYS A 849 24.35 -35.24 2.36
N ARG A 850 25.40 -35.16 1.53
CA ARG A 850 26.55 -34.30 1.79
C ARG A 850 26.08 -32.83 1.89
N PRO A 851 26.68 -32.00 2.76
CA PRO A 851 26.40 -30.57 2.80
C PRO A 851 26.62 -29.90 1.44
N VAL A 852 25.71 -29.01 1.05
CA VAL A 852 25.77 -28.28 -0.22
C VAL A 852 26.37 -26.89 0.01
N GLU A 853 27.39 -26.55 -0.76
CA GLU A 853 27.99 -25.21 -0.72
C GLU A 853 27.04 -24.17 -1.35
N VAL A 854 26.72 -23.11 -0.60
CA VAL A 854 25.90 -21.99 -1.07
C VAL A 854 26.59 -20.65 -0.84
N ARG A 855 26.36 -19.69 -1.74
CA ARG A 855 26.94 -18.34 -1.65
C ARG A 855 25.86 -17.27 -1.71
N PRO A 856 26.06 -16.07 -1.14
CA PRO A 856 25.14 -14.96 -1.36
C PRO A 856 24.99 -14.67 -2.86
N GLY A 857 23.75 -14.65 -3.33
CA GLY A 857 23.37 -14.30 -4.70
C GLY A 857 22.22 -13.32 -4.70
N ARG A 858 21.96 -12.73 -5.86
CA ARG A 858 20.84 -11.83 -6.09
C ARG A 858 20.18 -12.19 -7.41
N ARG A 859 18.85 -12.30 -7.41
CA ARG A 859 18.06 -12.66 -8.59
C ARG A 859 16.88 -11.70 -8.77
N LEU A 860 16.61 -11.31 -10.01
CA LEU A 860 15.45 -10.49 -10.32
C LEU A 860 14.19 -11.38 -10.30
N ASN A 861 13.24 -11.07 -9.42
CA ASN A 861 11.91 -11.65 -9.47
C ASN A 861 11.08 -10.83 -10.46
N MET A 862 10.89 -11.35 -11.66
CA MET A 862 10.20 -10.61 -12.74
C MET A 862 8.70 -10.46 -12.50
N ARG A 863 8.07 -11.25 -11.61
CA ARG A 863 6.66 -11.06 -11.22
C ARG A 863 6.48 -9.78 -10.40
N THR A 864 7.41 -9.51 -9.50
CA THR A 864 7.37 -8.31 -8.63
C THR A 864 8.25 -7.18 -9.13
N SER A 865 9.05 -7.43 -10.18
CA SER A 865 10.13 -6.55 -10.66
C SER A 865 11.15 -6.14 -9.59
N LYS A 866 11.24 -6.89 -8.48
CA LYS A 866 12.18 -6.63 -7.37
C LYS A 866 13.34 -7.62 -7.40
N HIS A 867 14.53 -7.17 -7.01
CA HIS A 867 15.65 -8.07 -6.76
C HIS A 867 15.47 -8.77 -5.40
N VAL A 868 15.66 -10.08 -5.39
CA VAL A 868 15.58 -10.94 -4.20
C VAL A 868 16.98 -11.47 -3.90
N ASP A 869 17.43 -11.27 -2.66
CA ASP A 869 18.66 -11.88 -2.17
C ASP A 869 18.42 -13.37 -1.90
N CYS A 870 19.33 -14.23 -2.35
CA CYS A 870 19.19 -15.67 -2.31
C CYS A 870 20.49 -16.38 -1.94
N TRP A 871 20.37 -17.63 -1.51
CA TRP A 871 21.48 -18.57 -1.40
C TRP A 871 21.69 -19.24 -2.75
N HIS A 872 22.76 -18.90 -3.45
CA HIS A 872 23.07 -19.41 -4.77
C HIS A 872 23.81 -20.76 -4.71
N VAL A 873 23.19 -21.80 -5.27
CA VAL A 873 23.80 -23.12 -5.49
C VAL A 873 24.40 -23.13 -6.89
N ARG A 874 25.70 -23.44 -6.99
CA ARG A 874 26.42 -23.55 -8.26
C ARG A 874 26.18 -24.91 -8.93
N ASN A 875 26.80 -25.13 -10.09
CA ASN A 875 26.83 -26.43 -10.78
C ASN A 875 25.44 -27.03 -11.05
N ASN A 876 24.55 -26.21 -11.62
CA ASN A 876 23.20 -26.59 -12.00
C ASN A 876 22.33 -27.17 -10.86
N GLY A 877 22.53 -26.69 -9.62
CA GLY A 877 21.80 -27.20 -8.45
C GLY A 877 22.32 -28.54 -7.90
N TRP A 878 23.49 -29.01 -8.35
CA TRP A 878 24.09 -30.27 -7.91
C TRP A 878 24.16 -30.39 -6.38
N GLY A 879 23.74 -31.54 -5.86
CA GLY A 879 23.66 -31.82 -4.43
C GLY A 879 22.44 -31.21 -3.73
N PHE A 880 21.90 -30.10 -4.26
CA PHE A 880 20.65 -29.51 -3.77
C PHE A 880 19.42 -30.24 -4.32
N ILE A 881 19.37 -30.48 -5.64
CA ILE A 881 18.35 -31.36 -6.23
C ILE A 881 18.70 -32.84 -5.99
N ASP A 882 17.70 -33.71 -6.00
CA ASP A 882 17.90 -35.16 -6.08
C ASP A 882 18.47 -35.52 -7.46
N GLY A 883 19.66 -36.14 -7.50
CA GLY A 883 20.34 -36.52 -8.74
C GLY A 883 20.87 -35.35 -9.55
N HIS A 884 20.85 -35.48 -10.87
CA HIS A 884 21.22 -34.43 -11.83
C HIS A 884 19.96 -33.91 -12.53
N PHE A 885 19.97 -32.65 -12.98
CA PHE A 885 18.80 -32.06 -13.64
C PHE A 885 18.38 -32.81 -14.92
N GLU A 886 19.34 -33.48 -15.58
CA GLU A 886 19.10 -34.35 -16.73
C GLU A 886 18.20 -35.54 -16.43
N ASN A 887 18.14 -36.00 -15.17
CA ASN A 887 17.24 -37.07 -14.75
C ASN A 887 15.76 -36.65 -14.76
N TYR A 888 15.47 -35.34 -14.87
CA TYR A 888 14.11 -34.80 -14.93
C TYR A 888 13.65 -34.55 -16.38
N LYS A 889 14.37 -35.06 -17.39
CA LYS A 889 13.98 -34.94 -18.79
C LYS A 889 12.78 -35.82 -19.11
N VAL A 890 11.82 -35.24 -19.84
CA VAL A 890 10.62 -35.93 -20.32
C VAL A 890 10.54 -35.88 -21.85
N LYS A 891 9.74 -36.76 -22.46
CA LYS A 891 9.62 -36.87 -23.91
C LYS A 891 8.52 -35.97 -24.47
N ASP A 892 7.49 -35.69 -23.69
CA ASP A 892 6.35 -34.85 -24.10
C ASP A 892 5.97 -33.85 -23.01
N ILE A 893 5.60 -32.63 -23.43
CA ILE A 893 5.16 -31.55 -22.55
C ILE A 893 3.74 -31.80 -21.99
N LEU A 894 2.93 -32.64 -22.64
CA LEU A 894 1.54 -32.97 -22.27
C LEU A 894 1.31 -34.48 -22.02
N ARG A 895 2.37 -35.26 -21.70
CA ARG A 895 2.20 -36.62 -21.17
C ARG A 895 2.71 -36.75 -19.75
N GLU A 896 2.04 -37.59 -18.98
CA GLU A 896 2.59 -38.26 -17.81
C GLU A 896 3.53 -39.35 -18.32
N ASP A 897 4.79 -39.02 -18.54
CA ASP A 897 5.79 -40.08 -18.65
C ASP A 897 5.94 -40.69 -17.24
N LEU A 898 5.61 -41.98 -17.12
CA LEU A 898 5.61 -42.71 -15.85
C LEU A 898 6.94 -42.54 -15.09
N ALA A 899 6.80 -42.08 -13.85
CA ALA A 899 7.74 -42.13 -12.74
C ALA A 899 9.22 -41.96 -13.12
N ILE A 900 9.77 -40.79 -12.77
CA ILE A 900 11.15 -40.72 -12.30
C ILE A 900 11.36 -41.93 -11.37
N ASP A 901 12.14 -42.92 -11.79
CA ASP A 901 12.42 -44.08 -10.96
C ASP A 901 13.20 -43.58 -9.75
N LEU A 902 12.48 -43.34 -8.64
CA LEU A 902 13.05 -42.85 -7.39
C LEU A 902 14.12 -43.80 -6.85
N GLN A 903 14.22 -45.04 -7.35
CA GLN A 903 15.35 -45.93 -7.04
C GLN A 903 16.66 -45.52 -7.73
N GLN A 904 16.63 -44.83 -8.88
CA GLN A 904 17.85 -44.30 -9.54
C GLN A 904 18.55 -43.20 -8.75
N PHE A 905 17.91 -42.61 -7.74
CA PHE A 905 18.46 -41.55 -6.91
C PHE A 905 19.08 -42.05 -5.60
N LYS A 906 19.10 -43.38 -5.38
CA LYS A 906 19.61 -44.01 -4.15
C LYS A 906 21.12 -44.33 -4.16
N THR A 907 21.84 -44.09 -5.26
CA THR A 907 23.30 -44.24 -5.35
C THR A 907 24.03 -42.91 -5.27
#